data_AF-A0A9E7L4M6-F1
#
_entry.id   AF-A0A9E7L4M6-F1
#
_cell.length_a   1.000
_cell.length_b   1.000
_cell.length_c   1.000
_cell.angle_alpha   90.00
_cell.angle_beta   90.00
_cell.angle_gamma   90.00
#
_symmetry.space_group_name_H-M   'P 1'
#
loop_
_entity.id
_entity.type
_entity.pdbx_description
1 polymer ?
#
loop_
_entity_poly.entity_id
_entity_poly.type
_entity_poly.pdbx_seq_one_letter_code
_entity_poly.pdbx_strand_id
1 'polypeptide(L)'
;MCVVLVVEVGPRHGVAKVVGIGGGKQSIAWVVDLTKGPTYFVLTFDQIFVDPPHEIRKEDDGLPGRIIALLLVGTAKPTPPCFPSSSPSLSLSLSLNSPQAKQKDGDELADTVPHFREKQRLACPACVLRPDDGQQLRRLEGENPWFSIPLFLFQVILVVITTRITAFLLRPFRQHRYISDIIGGFVLGPSIMGRIPDFNIMIFPLRSLIILDTMSHLGLVYFIFTVGVEVEKNVIRRKGAKALAFAAGCMVPSFTIGSLSGIFIHRRLQEATNEAAFITFLGFTLSVNSFSVLARVLAEQKLVGSDIGRLALSSAMLSDICAWILLAFSIGLAQSEGDLLSSLWTVLSGMTLLLFSFAVLKPGVLWVQRRTPEGEDLDEIYACVLLVGVMVWAFVADALGTHAIFGAFVFGLSVPNGPLGEALIEKVEDFVAGILMPLFFVISGLRTDVYIKDPGSAGLLIIVVLAGAASKVASGAFLAATYKMPLHEGMSLGILMNTKGLVDVIILNIGRSKMILGNQSFTILVVMSVVVTTLVSPLLKAVVRPSKRLVFYKRRTIWWPNTDSELRLLTCVHVPRQVPGLIALLDIAHPTKRSPIFVYALHLIELTGRTSAILLNTAPADASPSGNQHAHSHGRIQAQSDHIFHAFESYDQYAGGVSIQFLTAISPYATMHEDVISAAEDRHAALILLPFHKHHTVDGGMRPNHPACRAINQSVLSAAPCSVGILVDRGLGSHRATRRITLLFFGGPDDREALALASRMAGHPAIDVTVLRFVHAARAHSQSGSPKTERVVTVAGEDEERDWRIDEECVGEFQERWGGGIAEYEERVVSNAEETVAVIRGVDGIQDMYVVGRGHGKESPLTAGLTDWSECPELGPIGDLLASPDFGTTASVLVLQQGKGGAPADTMMEPKGRVYMNKADHHRASKQIPGTRV
;
A
#
# COMPACT_ATOMS: atom_id res chain seq x y z
N MET A 1 3.01 -38.45 4.42
CA MET A 1 2.74 -39.80 4.95
C MET A 1 3.97 -40.66 4.76
N CYS A 2 4.56 -41.19 5.83
CA CYS A 2 5.53 -42.29 5.74
C CYS A 2 4.76 -43.60 5.92
N VAL A 3 4.80 -44.50 4.94
CA VAL A 3 4.28 -45.86 5.08
C VAL A 3 5.45 -46.75 5.51
N VAL A 4 5.33 -47.39 6.67
CA VAL A 4 6.29 -48.39 7.15
C VAL A 4 5.95 -49.72 6.51
N LEU A 5 6.82 -50.24 5.65
CA LEU A 5 6.73 -51.59 5.10
C LEU A 5 7.48 -52.55 6.01
N VAL A 6 6.77 -53.56 6.55
CA VAL A 6 7.38 -54.67 7.27
C VAL A 6 7.52 -55.83 6.28
N VAL A 7 8.76 -56.26 6.04
CA VAL A 7 9.06 -57.42 5.20
C VAL A 7 9.50 -58.56 6.11
N GLU A 8 8.83 -59.70 6.03
CA GLU A 8 9.17 -60.91 6.76
C GLU A 8 9.97 -61.84 5.83
N VAL A 9 11.20 -62.22 6.23
CA VAL A 9 12.08 -63.10 5.45
C VAL A 9 12.28 -64.41 6.21
N GLY A 10 11.76 -65.51 5.68
CA GLY A 10 11.92 -66.85 6.25
C GLY A 10 13.27 -67.50 5.89
N PRO A 11 13.72 -68.55 6.62
CA PRO A 11 15.11 -69.02 6.54
C PRO A 11 15.43 -69.94 5.36
N ARG A 12 14.48 -70.33 4.51
CA ARG A 12 14.72 -71.26 3.39
C ARG A 12 13.84 -70.94 2.19
N HIS A 13 14.48 -70.64 1.06
CA HIS A 13 13.93 -70.30 -0.27
C HIS A 13 13.33 -68.89 -0.36
N GLY A 14 13.92 -68.06 -1.23
CA GLY A 14 13.70 -66.62 -1.35
C GLY A 14 12.31 -66.22 -1.84
N VAL A 15 11.32 -66.30 -0.95
CA VAL A 15 9.98 -65.73 -1.11
C VAL A 15 9.80 -64.68 -0.02
N ALA A 16 9.64 -63.42 -0.41
CA ALA A 16 9.32 -62.33 0.51
C ALA A 16 7.80 -62.10 0.52
N LYS A 17 7.19 -62.12 1.71
CA LYS A 17 5.77 -61.81 1.90
C LYS A 17 5.64 -60.36 2.34
N VAL A 18 4.96 -59.53 1.54
CA VAL A 18 4.65 -58.14 1.89
C VAL A 18 3.31 -58.13 2.62
N VAL A 19 3.30 -57.73 3.89
CA VAL A 19 2.07 -57.57 4.69
C VAL A 19 1.89 -56.07 4.96
N GLY A 20 0.87 -55.47 4.37
CA GLY A 20 0.47 -54.09 4.68
C GLY A 20 -0.28 -54.04 6.01
N ILE A 21 0.03 -53.06 6.85
CA ILE A 21 -0.77 -52.76 8.05
C ILE A 21 -1.67 -51.56 7.75
N GLY A 22 -2.95 -51.84 7.56
CA GLY A 22 -4.05 -50.88 7.61
C GLY A 22 -5.24 -51.58 8.24
N GLY A 23 -5.80 -51.00 9.30
CA GLY A 23 -6.90 -51.59 10.06
C GLY A 23 -8.13 -51.84 9.19
N GLY A 24 -8.45 -53.11 8.97
CA GLY A 24 -9.58 -53.59 8.18
C GLY A 24 -9.27 -54.97 7.60
N LYS A 25 -10.03 -56.00 7.99
CA LYS A 25 -9.79 -57.40 7.59
C LYS A 25 -10.01 -57.60 6.08
N GLN A 26 -8.94 -57.54 5.29
CA GLN A 26 -8.71 -58.36 4.07
C GLN A 26 -7.28 -58.11 3.57
N SER A 27 -6.40 -59.12 3.60
CA SER A 27 -5.07 -59.06 2.98
C SER A 27 -5.13 -59.75 1.62
N ILE A 28 -4.90 -59.01 0.53
CA ILE A 28 -4.57 -59.56 -0.78
C ILE A 28 -3.06 -59.81 -0.79
N ALA A 29 -2.64 -61.06 -0.91
CA ALA A 29 -1.23 -61.44 -0.99
C ALA A 29 -0.77 -61.48 -2.45
N TRP A 30 0.35 -60.82 -2.76
CA TRP A 30 1.08 -60.98 -4.02
C TRP A 30 2.35 -61.79 -3.75
N VAL A 31 2.60 -62.82 -4.56
CA VAL A 31 3.84 -63.61 -4.52
C VAL A 31 4.75 -63.06 -5.62
N VAL A 32 5.92 -62.54 -5.24
CA VAL A 32 6.94 -62.06 -6.20
C VAL A 32 8.13 -63.01 -6.16
N ASP A 33 8.44 -63.61 -7.31
CA ASP A 33 9.60 -64.48 -7.51
C ASP A 33 10.82 -63.62 -7.87
N LEU A 34 11.83 -63.59 -6.98
CA LEU A 34 13.01 -62.73 -7.09
C LEU A 34 14.15 -63.34 -7.93
N THR A 35 13.91 -64.43 -8.64
CA THR A 35 14.96 -65.13 -9.41
C THR A 35 15.26 -64.54 -10.80
N LYS A 36 14.61 -63.44 -11.22
CA LYS A 36 14.76 -62.86 -12.56
C LYS A 36 15.11 -61.36 -12.58
N GLY A 37 16.37 -61.01 -12.31
CA GLY A 37 17.00 -59.71 -12.64
C GLY A 37 16.34 -58.43 -12.09
N PRO A 38 16.96 -57.24 -12.20
CA PRO A 38 16.40 -56.03 -11.61
C PRO A 38 15.30 -55.45 -12.52
N THR A 39 14.04 -55.76 -12.22
CA THR A 39 12.86 -55.07 -12.76
C THR A 39 12.44 -53.95 -11.80
N TYR A 40 12.50 -52.71 -12.28
CA TYR A 40 11.98 -51.54 -11.56
C TYR A 40 10.47 -51.41 -11.80
N PHE A 41 9.66 -51.45 -10.75
CA PHE A 41 8.22 -51.15 -10.81
C PHE A 41 7.96 -49.74 -10.26
N VAL A 42 7.29 -48.90 -11.06
CA VAL A 42 6.70 -47.63 -10.61
C VAL A 42 5.20 -47.88 -10.48
N LEU A 43 4.68 -47.94 -9.26
CA LEU A 43 3.24 -48.05 -9.00
C LEU A 43 2.62 -46.66 -8.97
N THR A 44 1.76 -46.36 -9.95
CA THR A 44 0.81 -45.24 -9.92
C THR A 44 -0.50 -45.72 -9.28
N PHE A 45 -0.90 -45.11 -8.17
CA PHE A 45 -2.20 -45.39 -7.55
C PHE A 45 -3.29 -44.60 -8.27
N ASP A 46 -4.23 -45.30 -8.90
CA ASP A 46 -5.51 -44.72 -9.27
C ASP A 46 -6.64 -45.75 -9.04
N GLN A 47 -7.66 -45.32 -8.31
CA GLN A 47 -8.98 -45.94 -8.05
C GLN A 47 -9.07 -47.26 -7.26
N ILE A 48 -9.73 -47.20 -6.09
CA ILE A 48 -10.41 -48.35 -5.46
C ILE A 48 -11.80 -47.91 -4.98
N PHE A 49 -12.85 -48.55 -5.50
CA PHE A 49 -14.24 -48.55 -5.04
C PHE A 49 -14.42 -49.55 -3.89
N VAL A 50 -15.24 -49.25 -2.88
CA VAL A 50 -15.57 -50.18 -1.78
C VAL A 50 -17.08 -50.18 -1.48
N ASP A 51 -17.68 -51.37 -1.46
CA ASP A 51 -19.05 -51.71 -1.02
C ASP A 51 -19.09 -52.16 0.48
N PRO A 52 -20.27 -52.18 1.16
CA PRO A 52 -20.38 -52.22 2.64
C PRO A 52 -20.39 -53.64 3.28
N PRO A 53 -20.35 -53.79 4.64
CA PRO A 53 -19.62 -54.85 5.33
C PRO A 53 -20.46 -56.02 5.91
N HIS A 54 -19.80 -57.16 6.17
CA HIS A 54 -20.30 -58.22 7.07
C HIS A 54 -19.23 -58.73 8.06
N GLU A 55 -19.67 -58.79 9.34
CA GLU A 55 -19.30 -59.51 10.56
C GLU A 55 -17.91 -60.16 10.85
N ILE A 56 -17.53 -60.07 12.13
CA ILE A 56 -16.25 -60.41 12.77
C ILE A 56 -16.31 -61.79 13.47
N ARG A 57 -15.21 -62.56 13.43
CA ARG A 57 -14.86 -63.57 14.46
C ARG A 57 -13.36 -63.58 14.79
N LYS A 58 -13.00 -63.86 16.05
CA LYS A 58 -11.67 -63.89 16.71
C LYS A 58 -11.05 -65.31 16.68
N GLU A 59 -9.72 -65.42 16.64
CA GLU A 59 -8.94 -66.35 17.50
C GLU A 59 -7.41 -66.10 17.43
N ASP A 60 -6.74 -66.50 18.52
CA ASP A 60 -5.36 -66.24 18.98
C ASP A 60 -4.29 -67.13 18.35
N ASP A 61 -3.01 -66.70 18.38
CA ASP A 61 -1.87 -67.43 18.98
C ASP A 61 -0.45 -66.97 18.52
N GLY A 62 0.47 -66.86 19.50
CA GLY A 62 1.88 -67.33 19.42
C GLY A 62 2.95 -66.50 18.68
N LEU A 63 3.83 -65.83 19.42
CA LEU A 63 5.15 -65.28 18.98
C LEU A 63 6.28 -66.29 19.34
N PRO A 64 7.43 -66.35 18.61
CA PRO A 64 8.52 -65.39 18.86
C PRO A 64 9.49 -65.06 17.69
N GLY A 65 10.13 -63.88 17.76
CA GLY A 65 11.38 -63.55 17.03
C GLY A 65 11.30 -62.40 16.01
N ARG A 66 11.47 -61.14 16.44
CA ARG A 66 11.54 -59.95 15.56
C ARG A 66 12.98 -59.44 15.44
N ILE A 67 13.50 -59.35 14.21
CA ILE A 67 14.63 -58.49 13.86
C ILE A 67 14.05 -57.30 13.09
N ILE A 68 14.24 -56.08 13.61
CA ILE A 68 13.78 -54.83 12.99
C ILE A 68 14.98 -54.21 12.26
N ALA A 69 14.94 -54.14 10.93
CA ALA A 69 15.90 -53.36 10.16
C ALA A 69 15.24 -52.04 9.73
N LEU A 70 15.81 -50.91 10.18
CA LEU A 70 15.40 -49.55 9.81
C LEU A 70 16.30 -49.11 8.66
N LEU A 71 15.75 -48.90 7.45
CA LEU A 71 16.53 -48.38 6.32
C LEU A 71 16.39 -46.85 6.26
N LEU A 72 17.40 -46.14 6.75
CA LEU A 72 17.59 -44.71 6.52
C LEU A 72 18.32 -44.53 5.18
N VAL A 73 17.65 -43.97 4.17
CA VAL A 73 18.31 -43.59 2.91
C VAL A 73 18.99 -42.24 3.12
N GLY A 74 20.28 -42.29 3.47
CA GLY A 74 21.19 -41.14 3.45
C GLY A 74 21.77 -40.96 2.04
N THR A 75 21.81 -39.71 1.57
CA THR A 75 22.40 -39.32 0.28
C THR A 75 23.93 -39.34 0.36
N ALA A 76 24.58 -40.16 -0.47
CA ALA A 76 26.04 -40.17 -0.60
C ALA A 76 26.47 -39.69 -2.01
N LYS A 77 27.36 -38.69 -2.03
CA LYS A 77 28.09 -38.15 -3.19
C LYS A 77 28.95 -39.24 -3.88
N PRO A 78 29.18 -39.19 -5.21
CA PRO A 78 30.12 -40.08 -5.87
C PRO A 78 31.52 -39.43 -5.97
N THR A 79 32.56 -40.20 -5.61
CA THR A 79 33.93 -40.03 -6.12
C THR A 79 34.45 -41.40 -6.57
N PRO A 80 35.36 -41.45 -7.56
CA PRO A 80 35.46 -42.58 -8.49
C PRO A 80 36.54 -43.60 -8.07
N PRO A 81 36.53 -44.82 -8.62
CA PRO A 81 37.74 -45.63 -8.66
C PRO A 81 38.35 -45.70 -10.07
N CYS A 82 39.67 -45.69 -10.04
CA CYS A 82 40.62 -45.74 -11.13
C CYS A 82 40.57 -47.07 -11.92
N PHE A 83 41.00 -46.99 -13.18
CA PHE A 83 41.40 -48.10 -14.05
C PHE A 83 42.44 -49.03 -13.40
N PRO A 84 42.57 -50.26 -13.91
CA PRO A 84 43.74 -50.50 -14.75
C PRO A 84 43.43 -51.19 -16.09
N SER A 85 44.31 -50.87 -17.03
CA SER A 85 44.41 -51.34 -18.41
C SER A 85 44.76 -52.83 -18.55
N SER A 86 44.09 -53.53 -19.46
CA SER A 86 44.71 -54.36 -20.52
C SER A 86 43.63 -55.08 -21.34
N SER A 87 43.66 -54.89 -22.65
CA SER A 87 42.99 -55.71 -23.67
C SER A 87 43.95 -56.86 -24.07
N PRO A 88 43.55 -57.94 -24.78
CA PRO A 88 42.92 -57.84 -26.10
C PRO A 88 41.82 -58.89 -26.46
N SER A 89 41.00 -58.48 -27.44
CA SER A 89 40.33 -59.26 -28.50
C SER A 89 40.03 -60.76 -28.34
N LEU A 90 38.77 -61.14 -28.58
CA LEU A 90 38.44 -62.32 -29.41
C LEU A 90 37.02 -62.22 -29.97
N SER A 91 36.97 -62.13 -31.30
CA SER A 91 35.82 -62.31 -32.17
C SER A 91 35.34 -63.75 -32.18
N LEU A 92 34.02 -63.99 -32.21
CA LEU A 92 33.47 -65.19 -32.83
C LEU A 92 32.07 -64.93 -33.37
N SER A 93 32.02 -64.89 -34.69
CA SER A 93 30.87 -64.98 -35.57
C SER A 93 30.21 -66.36 -35.47
N LEU A 94 28.88 -66.41 -35.48
CA LEU A 94 28.16 -67.56 -36.02
C LEU A 94 26.88 -67.10 -36.71
N SER A 95 26.98 -67.13 -38.04
CA SER A 95 25.91 -67.07 -39.02
C SER A 95 25.05 -68.33 -38.92
N LEU A 96 23.73 -68.19 -39.01
CA LEU A 96 22.88 -69.22 -39.63
C LEU A 96 21.68 -68.53 -40.32
N ASN A 97 21.74 -68.62 -41.64
CA ASN A 97 20.73 -68.23 -42.61
C ASN A 97 19.50 -69.14 -42.59
N SER A 98 18.39 -68.57 -43.08
CA SER A 98 17.41 -69.15 -44.03
C SER A 98 15.97 -69.39 -43.54
N PRO A 99 14.96 -69.30 -44.45
CA PRO A 99 13.68 -68.64 -44.18
C PRO A 99 12.41 -69.47 -44.52
N GLN A 100 11.24 -68.85 -44.27
CA GLN A 100 9.92 -68.95 -44.95
C GLN A 100 9.33 -70.31 -45.41
N ALA A 101 8.08 -70.57 -44.98
CA ALA A 101 6.95 -71.20 -45.73
C ALA A 101 5.71 -71.17 -44.78
N LYS A 102 4.43 -71.10 -45.15
CA LYS A 102 3.67 -71.28 -46.40
C LYS A 102 2.23 -70.77 -46.16
N GLN A 103 1.60 -70.36 -47.25
CA GLN A 103 0.23 -69.85 -47.44
C GLN A 103 -0.82 -70.97 -47.54
N LYS A 104 -2.09 -70.71 -47.15
CA LYS A 104 -3.29 -71.31 -47.79
C LYS A 104 -4.62 -70.64 -47.40
N ASP A 105 -5.44 -70.45 -48.43
CA ASP A 105 -6.74 -69.78 -48.53
C ASP A 105 -7.94 -70.62 -48.04
N GLY A 106 -9.12 -69.98 -47.93
CA GLY A 106 -10.41 -70.64 -48.23
C GLY A 106 -11.62 -70.20 -47.39
N ASP A 107 -12.54 -69.47 -48.02
CA ASP A 107 -13.86 -69.01 -47.56
C ASP A 107 -14.90 -70.14 -47.32
N GLU A 108 -15.90 -69.87 -46.46
CA GLU A 108 -17.33 -69.70 -46.83
C GLU A 108 -18.37 -70.27 -45.81
N LEU A 109 -19.39 -69.44 -45.55
CA LEU A 109 -20.84 -69.76 -45.36
C LEU A 109 -21.49 -69.84 -43.95
N ALA A 110 -22.28 -68.78 -43.66
CA ALA A 110 -23.67 -68.69 -43.12
C ALA A 110 -24.04 -69.36 -41.78
N ASP A 111 -25.00 -68.92 -40.96
CA ASP A 111 -25.88 -67.76 -40.79
C ASP A 111 -26.60 -68.00 -39.44
N THR A 112 -26.77 -67.00 -38.55
CA THR A 112 -27.91 -66.83 -37.60
C THR A 112 -27.78 -65.56 -36.70
N VAL A 113 -28.09 -64.41 -37.30
CA VAL A 113 -28.92 -63.22 -36.90
C VAL A 113 -29.64 -63.25 -35.50
N PRO A 114 -29.94 -62.12 -34.77
CA PRO A 114 -29.27 -60.80 -34.63
C PRO A 114 -29.38 -60.11 -33.21
N HIS A 115 -28.89 -58.85 -33.14
CA HIS A 115 -29.35 -57.71 -32.30
C HIS A 115 -28.73 -57.46 -30.89
N PHE A 116 -27.63 -56.68 -30.86
CA PHE A 116 -27.63 -55.35 -30.20
C PHE A 116 -26.50 -54.51 -30.81
N ARG A 117 -26.86 -53.42 -31.51
CA ARG A 117 -25.93 -52.51 -32.19
C ARG A 117 -25.81 -51.22 -31.37
N GLU A 118 -24.58 -50.68 -31.39
CA GLU A 118 -24.30 -49.25 -31.47
C GLU A 118 -24.13 -48.43 -30.16
N LYS A 119 -22.91 -48.48 -29.59
CA LYS A 119 -22.08 -47.28 -29.28
C LYS A 119 -20.76 -47.69 -28.60
N GLN A 120 -19.64 -47.53 -29.32
CA GLN A 120 -18.38 -46.95 -28.80
C GLN A 120 -17.29 -47.03 -29.88
N ARG A 121 -17.28 -46.03 -30.77
CA ARG A 121 -16.06 -45.55 -31.42
C ARG A 121 -15.62 -44.31 -30.65
N LEU A 122 -14.50 -44.40 -29.94
CA LEU A 122 -13.56 -43.30 -29.70
C LEU A 122 -12.26 -43.94 -29.17
N ALA A 123 -11.51 -44.51 -30.10
CA ALA A 123 -10.14 -44.95 -29.86
C ALA A 123 -9.22 -43.72 -29.88
N CYS A 124 -8.46 -43.51 -28.79
CA CYS A 124 -7.31 -42.62 -28.78
C CYS A 124 -6.15 -43.28 -29.55
N PRO A 125 -5.52 -42.62 -30.52
CA PRO A 125 -4.34 -43.14 -31.19
C PRO A 125 -3.08 -42.55 -30.56
N ALA A 126 -2.45 -43.26 -29.63
CA ALA A 126 -1.03 -43.11 -29.30
C ALA A 126 -0.61 -44.18 -28.28
N CYS A 127 0.08 -45.23 -28.75
CA CYS A 127 1.15 -45.96 -28.06
C CYS A 127 1.37 -47.31 -28.76
N VAL A 128 1.97 -47.28 -29.95
CA VAL A 128 2.72 -48.42 -30.50
C VAL A 128 4.05 -47.86 -30.98
N LEU A 129 5.09 -47.95 -30.14
CA LEU A 129 6.46 -47.64 -30.56
C LEU A 129 7.15 -48.95 -30.95
N ARG A 130 7.56 -49.03 -32.22
CA ARG A 130 8.43 -50.07 -32.78
C ARG A 130 9.85 -49.96 -32.19
N PRO A 131 10.57 -51.06 -31.98
CA PRO A 131 11.94 -51.03 -31.49
C PRO A 131 12.90 -50.98 -32.69
N ASP A 132 13.17 -49.80 -33.27
CA ASP A 132 14.30 -49.64 -34.21
C ASP A 132 14.88 -48.20 -34.32
N ASP A 133 14.46 -47.24 -33.49
CA ASP A 133 15.01 -45.87 -33.48
C ASP A 133 15.98 -45.59 -32.30
N GLY A 134 16.55 -46.65 -31.71
CA GLY A 134 17.42 -46.55 -30.52
C GLY A 134 18.86 -46.08 -30.77
N GLN A 135 19.28 -45.94 -32.03
CA GLN A 135 20.68 -45.63 -32.39
C GLN A 135 20.91 -44.22 -32.94
N GLN A 136 19.85 -43.48 -33.31
CA GLN A 136 19.94 -42.05 -33.67
C GLN A 136 19.67 -41.10 -32.50
N LEU A 137 19.03 -41.58 -31.43
CA LEU A 137 18.77 -40.82 -30.20
C LEU A 137 19.97 -40.70 -29.24
N ARG A 138 21.07 -41.45 -29.46
CA ARG A 138 22.29 -41.36 -28.64
C ARG A 138 23.36 -40.37 -29.15
N ARG A 139 23.13 -39.70 -30.29
CA ARG A 139 24.04 -38.66 -30.81
C ARG A 139 23.53 -37.23 -30.61
N LEU A 140 22.38 -37.06 -29.96
CA LEU A 140 21.85 -35.77 -29.52
C LEU A 140 21.88 -35.61 -28.00
N GLU A 141 22.77 -36.34 -27.31
CA GLU A 141 23.21 -35.96 -25.95
C GLU A 141 24.31 -34.89 -26.06
N GLY A 142 23.96 -33.78 -26.72
CA GLY A 142 24.55 -32.49 -26.40
C GLY A 142 23.80 -31.96 -25.19
N GLU A 143 24.52 -31.69 -24.10
CA GLU A 143 24.00 -31.24 -22.82
C GLU A 143 22.89 -30.18 -22.99
N ASN A 144 21.66 -30.50 -22.59
CA ASN A 144 20.59 -29.50 -22.53
C ASN A 144 21.04 -28.39 -21.55
N PRO A 145 21.15 -27.11 -21.97
CA PRO A 145 21.69 -26.04 -21.12
C PRO A 145 20.78 -25.65 -19.94
N TRP A 146 19.59 -26.25 -19.83
CA TRP A 146 18.56 -25.94 -18.83
C TRP A 146 18.59 -26.94 -17.66
N PHE A 147 19.65 -26.92 -16.86
CA PHE A 147 19.62 -27.51 -15.52
C PHE A 147 18.52 -26.83 -14.67
N SER A 148 18.03 -27.52 -13.62
CA SER A 148 16.90 -27.05 -12.80
C SER A 148 17.09 -25.64 -12.22
N ILE A 149 18.33 -25.24 -11.89
CA ILE A 149 18.65 -23.92 -11.33
C ILE A 149 18.66 -22.81 -12.41
N PRO A 150 19.40 -22.93 -13.53
CA PRO A 150 19.32 -21.96 -14.63
C PRO A 150 17.90 -21.71 -15.14
N LEU A 151 17.09 -22.77 -15.29
CA LEU A 151 15.70 -22.63 -15.72
C LEU A 151 14.86 -21.89 -14.67
N PHE A 152 15.01 -22.21 -13.38
CA PHE A 152 14.32 -21.49 -12.31
C PHE A 152 14.71 -20.00 -12.27
N LEU A 153 15.99 -19.67 -12.40
CA LEU A 153 16.44 -18.27 -12.46
C LEU A 153 15.84 -17.55 -13.67
N PHE A 154 15.80 -18.20 -14.84
CA PHE A 154 15.15 -17.67 -16.02
C PHE A 154 13.65 -17.44 -15.80
N GLN A 155 12.94 -18.38 -15.17
CA GLN A 155 11.53 -18.22 -14.80
C GLN A 155 11.33 -17.04 -13.86
N VAL A 156 12.15 -16.88 -12.82
CA VAL A 156 12.07 -15.73 -11.90
C VAL A 156 12.28 -14.42 -12.64
N ILE A 157 13.28 -14.35 -13.53
CA ILE A 157 13.55 -13.16 -14.36
C ILE A 157 12.33 -12.85 -15.25
N LEU A 158 11.79 -13.86 -15.93
CA LEU A 158 10.62 -13.72 -16.80
C LEU A 158 9.41 -13.23 -16.01
N VAL A 159 9.12 -13.85 -14.86
CA VAL A 159 8.02 -13.47 -13.96
C VAL A 159 8.17 -12.01 -13.54
N VAL A 160 9.32 -11.62 -12.99
CA VAL A 160 9.52 -10.25 -12.49
C VAL A 160 9.45 -9.23 -13.63
N ILE A 161 10.03 -9.50 -14.79
CA ILE A 161 9.95 -8.58 -15.94
C ILE A 161 8.49 -8.43 -16.39
N THR A 162 7.77 -9.52 -16.58
CA THR A 162 6.38 -9.46 -17.04
C THR A 162 5.49 -8.72 -16.04
N THR A 163 5.60 -9.01 -14.74
CA THR A 163 4.77 -8.32 -13.75
C THR A 163 5.11 -6.84 -13.61
N ARG A 164 6.39 -6.46 -13.76
CA ARG A 164 6.80 -5.04 -13.78
C ARG A 164 6.28 -4.29 -15.00
N ILE A 165 6.28 -4.92 -16.18
CA ILE A 165 5.68 -4.34 -17.39
C ILE A 165 4.17 -4.17 -17.20
N THR A 166 3.49 -5.18 -16.68
CA THR A 166 2.04 -5.10 -16.38
C THR A 166 1.75 -4.00 -15.37
N ALA A 167 2.56 -3.86 -14.31
CA ALA A 167 2.41 -2.79 -13.33
C ALA A 167 2.64 -1.39 -13.94
N PHE A 168 3.61 -1.26 -14.85
CA PHE A 168 3.84 -0.02 -15.58
C PHE A 168 2.65 0.37 -16.46
N LEU A 169 2.07 -0.60 -17.19
CA LEU A 169 0.88 -0.40 -18.01
C LEU A 169 -0.37 -0.05 -17.19
N LEU A 170 -0.49 -0.61 -15.97
CA LEU A 170 -1.61 -0.35 -15.07
C LEU A 170 -1.42 0.88 -14.17
N ARG A 171 -0.25 1.55 -14.23
CA ARG A 171 0.05 2.75 -13.46
C ARG A 171 -1.00 3.88 -13.61
N PRO A 172 -1.54 4.18 -14.81
CA PRO A 172 -2.58 5.20 -14.96
C PRO A 172 -3.87 4.87 -14.20
N PHE A 173 -4.17 3.58 -14.02
CA PHE A 173 -5.36 3.12 -13.32
C PHE A 173 -5.22 3.10 -11.80
N ARG A 174 -4.04 3.46 -11.26
CA ARG A 174 -3.72 3.45 -9.81
C ARG A 174 -4.14 2.12 -9.14
N GLN A 175 -3.81 0.99 -9.77
CA GLN A 175 -4.14 -0.34 -9.26
C GLN A 175 -3.06 -0.87 -8.32
N HIS A 176 -3.46 -1.72 -7.37
CA HIS A 176 -2.53 -2.29 -6.41
C HIS A 176 -1.56 -3.29 -7.07
N ARG A 177 -0.33 -3.39 -6.55
CA ARG A 177 0.77 -4.15 -7.19
C ARG A 177 0.42 -5.62 -7.46
N TYR A 178 -0.19 -6.31 -6.49
CA TYR A 178 -0.51 -7.73 -6.67
C TYR A 178 -1.56 -7.99 -7.76
N ILE A 179 -2.44 -7.02 -8.06
CA ILE A 179 -3.39 -7.15 -9.19
C ILE A 179 -2.58 -7.23 -10.49
N SER A 180 -1.53 -6.41 -10.59
CA SER A 180 -0.61 -6.46 -11.73
C SER A 180 0.16 -7.78 -11.79
N ASP A 181 0.55 -8.33 -10.63
CA ASP A 181 1.24 -9.63 -10.57
C ASP A 181 0.33 -10.79 -11.03
N ILE A 182 -0.95 -10.81 -10.63
CA ILE A 182 -1.94 -11.82 -11.06
C ILE A 182 -2.20 -11.70 -12.57
N ILE A 183 -2.40 -10.48 -13.07
CA ILE A 183 -2.61 -10.24 -14.50
C ILE A 183 -1.36 -10.64 -15.29
N GLY A 184 -0.16 -10.37 -14.78
CA GLY A 184 1.09 -10.86 -15.37
C GLY A 184 1.12 -12.39 -15.45
N GLY A 185 0.59 -13.08 -14.43
CA GLY A 185 0.38 -14.52 -14.45
C GLY A 185 -0.62 -14.99 -15.51
N PHE A 186 -1.72 -14.26 -15.73
CA PHE A 186 -2.65 -14.56 -16.83
C PHE A 186 -1.99 -14.41 -18.21
N VAL A 187 -1.11 -13.42 -18.35
CA VAL A 187 -0.34 -13.19 -19.58
C VAL A 187 0.63 -14.34 -19.85
N LEU A 188 1.37 -14.79 -18.82
CA LEU A 188 2.29 -15.93 -18.92
C LEU A 188 1.59 -17.29 -19.00
N GLY A 189 0.35 -17.37 -18.51
CA GLY A 189 -0.44 -18.58 -18.43
C GLY A 189 -1.00 -19.08 -19.77
N PRO A 190 -1.77 -20.18 -19.75
CA PRO A 190 -2.39 -20.78 -20.93
C PRO A 190 -3.37 -19.86 -21.66
N SER A 191 -3.80 -18.78 -21.00
CA SER A 191 -4.75 -17.82 -21.56
C SER A 191 -4.17 -16.95 -22.69
N ILE A 192 -2.86 -16.63 -22.66
CA ILE A 192 -2.21 -15.78 -23.67
C ILE A 192 -0.94 -16.43 -24.20
N MET A 193 0.20 -16.35 -23.50
CA MET A 193 1.49 -16.85 -24.01
C MET A 193 1.55 -18.37 -24.07
N GLY A 194 0.86 -19.07 -23.18
CA GLY A 194 0.79 -20.53 -23.20
C GLY A 194 0.04 -21.13 -24.39
N ARG A 195 -0.52 -20.30 -25.30
CA ARG A 195 -1.07 -20.73 -26.60
C ARG A 195 0.00 -20.89 -27.68
N ILE A 196 1.17 -20.28 -27.50
CA ILE A 196 2.29 -20.44 -28.42
C ILE A 196 2.76 -21.90 -28.30
N PRO A 197 2.89 -22.64 -29.42
CA PRO A 197 3.32 -24.04 -29.39
C PRO A 197 4.67 -24.14 -28.67
N ASP A 198 4.83 -25.18 -27.87
CA ASP A 198 6.02 -25.52 -27.07
C ASP A 198 6.43 -24.53 -25.96
N PHE A 199 5.80 -23.35 -25.84
CA PHE A 199 6.13 -22.35 -24.81
C PHE A 199 6.02 -22.90 -23.38
N ASN A 200 4.88 -23.51 -23.04
CA ASN A 200 4.65 -24.07 -21.70
C ASN A 200 5.58 -25.26 -21.40
N ILE A 201 5.91 -26.07 -22.41
CA ILE A 201 6.75 -27.26 -22.25
C ILE A 201 8.21 -26.85 -22.05
N MET A 202 8.66 -25.83 -22.78
CA MET A 202 10.03 -25.31 -22.72
C MET A 202 10.29 -24.47 -21.47
N ILE A 203 9.38 -23.54 -21.13
CA ILE A 203 9.60 -22.55 -20.07
C ILE A 203 9.00 -23.00 -18.74
N PHE A 204 7.87 -23.70 -18.73
CA PHE A 204 7.18 -24.12 -17.50
C PHE A 204 6.95 -25.65 -17.43
N PRO A 205 7.99 -26.49 -17.55
CA PRO A 205 7.84 -27.93 -17.40
C PRO A 205 7.46 -28.31 -15.96
N LEU A 206 6.69 -29.39 -15.78
CA LEU A 206 6.13 -29.81 -14.49
C LEU A 206 7.18 -29.90 -13.36
N ARG A 207 8.40 -30.36 -13.66
CA ARG A 207 9.50 -30.43 -12.68
C ARG A 207 9.91 -29.07 -12.12
N SER A 208 9.97 -28.05 -12.98
CA SER A 208 10.32 -26.69 -12.59
C SER A 208 9.17 -25.97 -11.90
N LEU A 209 7.92 -26.25 -12.31
CA LEU A 209 6.72 -25.72 -11.66
C LEU A 209 6.63 -26.15 -10.20
N ILE A 210 7.04 -27.37 -9.85
CA ILE A 210 7.10 -27.81 -8.45
C ILE A 210 8.09 -26.95 -7.65
N ILE A 211 9.28 -26.67 -8.20
CA ILE A 211 10.29 -25.81 -7.54
C ILE A 211 9.73 -24.40 -7.36
N LEU A 212 9.13 -23.84 -8.43
CA LEU A 212 8.51 -22.53 -8.41
C LEU A 212 7.39 -22.46 -7.34
N ASP A 213 6.54 -23.49 -7.26
CA ASP A 213 5.45 -23.60 -6.30
C ASP A 213 5.98 -23.70 -4.86
N THR A 214 7.04 -24.48 -4.62
CA THR A 214 7.66 -24.54 -3.28
C THR A 214 8.25 -23.20 -2.85
N MET A 215 8.93 -22.48 -3.75
CA MET A 215 9.48 -21.16 -3.44
C MET A 215 8.41 -20.10 -3.25
N SER A 216 7.30 -20.18 -4.01
CA SER A 216 6.18 -19.27 -3.79
C SER A 216 5.48 -19.48 -2.45
N HIS A 217 5.33 -20.73 -2.01
CA HIS A 217 4.75 -21.02 -0.69
C HIS A 217 5.67 -20.59 0.45
N LEU A 218 6.99 -20.66 0.26
CA LEU A 218 7.96 -20.09 1.21
C LEU A 218 7.81 -18.56 1.31
N GLY A 219 7.71 -17.88 0.16
CA GLY A 219 7.39 -16.45 0.12
C GLY A 219 6.09 -16.11 0.84
N LEU A 220 5.09 -16.96 0.67
CA LEU A 220 3.79 -16.80 1.30
C LEU A 220 3.83 -16.92 2.82
N VAL A 221 4.61 -17.87 3.34
CA VAL A 221 4.86 -18.04 4.78
C VAL A 221 5.44 -16.75 5.37
N TYR A 222 6.51 -16.21 4.78
CA TYR A 222 7.12 -14.97 5.28
C TYR A 222 6.21 -13.75 5.10
N PHE A 223 5.46 -13.69 4.01
CA PHE A 223 4.52 -12.59 3.79
C PHE A 223 3.41 -12.58 4.85
N ILE A 224 2.82 -13.74 5.14
CA ILE A 224 1.75 -13.83 6.16
C ILE A 224 2.32 -13.63 7.57
N PHE A 225 3.58 -13.98 7.80
CA PHE A 225 4.30 -13.57 8.99
C PHE A 225 4.36 -12.03 9.12
N THR A 226 4.79 -11.31 8.08
CA THR A 226 4.78 -9.82 8.06
C THR A 226 3.39 -9.27 8.35
N VAL A 227 2.35 -9.82 7.71
CA VAL A 227 0.95 -9.44 7.98
C VAL A 227 0.58 -9.67 9.45
N GLY A 228 1.02 -10.79 10.05
CA GLY A 228 0.79 -11.07 11.47
C GLY A 228 1.44 -10.06 12.41
N VAL A 229 2.65 -9.58 12.08
CA VAL A 229 3.36 -8.54 12.85
C VAL A 229 2.67 -7.17 12.70
N GLU A 230 2.05 -6.90 11.55
CA GLU A 230 1.31 -5.64 11.32
C GLU A 230 0.01 -5.53 12.13
N VAL A 231 -0.58 -6.65 12.58
CA VAL A 231 -1.86 -6.64 13.30
C VAL A 231 -1.69 -6.06 14.71
N GLU A 232 -2.34 -4.93 14.97
CA GLU A 232 -2.29 -4.28 16.26
C GLU A 232 -3.44 -4.65 17.20
N LYS A 233 -3.09 -5.28 18.32
CA LYS A 233 -4.03 -5.79 19.33
C LYS A 233 -4.78 -4.68 20.10
N ASN A 234 -4.19 -3.48 20.19
CA ASN A 234 -4.74 -2.37 20.98
C ASN A 234 -5.89 -1.65 20.28
N VAL A 235 -5.87 -1.59 18.93
CA VAL A 235 -6.92 -0.95 18.12
C VAL A 235 -8.25 -1.70 18.22
N ILE A 236 -8.19 -3.04 18.29
CA ILE A 236 -9.37 -3.92 18.43
C ILE A 236 -10.10 -3.68 19.77
N ARG A 237 -9.36 -3.39 20.85
CA ARG A 237 -9.90 -3.37 22.22
C ARG A 237 -10.69 -2.10 22.56
N ARG A 238 -10.45 -0.94 21.92
CA ARG A 238 -11.01 0.36 22.34
C ARG A 238 -12.28 0.80 21.58
N LYS A 239 -12.53 0.35 20.35
CA LYS A 239 -13.72 0.71 19.53
C LYS A 239 -14.56 -0.50 19.06
N GLY A 240 -14.37 -1.67 19.70
CA GLY A 240 -14.76 -2.98 19.17
C GLY A 240 -16.23 -3.20 18.85
N ALA A 241 -17.18 -2.63 19.60
CA ALA A 241 -18.61 -3.00 19.42
C ALA A 241 -19.19 -2.55 18.06
N LYS A 242 -18.93 -1.30 17.65
CA LYS A 242 -19.37 -0.79 16.33
C LYS A 242 -18.62 -1.50 15.20
N ALA A 243 -17.31 -1.63 15.32
CA ALA A 243 -16.48 -2.32 14.33
C ALA A 243 -16.89 -3.79 14.14
N LEU A 244 -17.22 -4.48 15.24
CA LEU A 244 -17.72 -5.86 15.22
C LEU A 244 -19.10 -5.96 14.57
N ALA A 245 -20.01 -5.03 14.85
CA ALA A 245 -21.33 -5.00 14.21
C ALA A 245 -21.21 -4.83 12.68
N PHE A 246 -20.32 -3.96 12.22
CA PHE A 246 -20.04 -3.79 10.78
C PHE A 246 -19.31 -4.98 10.16
N ALA A 247 -18.33 -5.57 10.86
CA ALA A 247 -17.66 -6.78 10.39
C ALA A 247 -18.65 -7.94 10.23
N ALA A 248 -19.42 -8.24 11.28
CA ALA A 248 -20.42 -9.31 11.26
C ALA A 248 -21.57 -9.03 10.29
N GLY A 249 -22.08 -7.80 10.28
CA GLY A 249 -23.21 -7.43 9.44
C GLY A 249 -22.90 -7.37 7.94
N CYS A 250 -21.64 -7.18 7.54
CA CYS A 250 -21.21 -7.36 6.15
C CYS A 250 -20.84 -8.81 5.83
N MET A 251 -20.22 -9.53 6.77
CA MET A 251 -19.73 -10.89 6.57
C MET A 251 -20.85 -11.93 6.50
N VAL A 252 -21.81 -11.89 7.44
CA VAL A 252 -22.89 -12.89 7.54
C VAL A 252 -23.78 -12.92 6.30
N PRO A 253 -24.28 -11.79 5.76
CA PRO A 253 -25.13 -11.82 4.57
C PRO A 253 -24.43 -12.31 3.30
N SER A 254 -23.16 -11.97 3.11
CA SER A 254 -22.41 -12.52 1.97
C SER A 254 -22.13 -14.01 2.11
N PHE A 255 -21.86 -14.46 3.34
CA PHE A 255 -21.66 -15.87 3.64
C PHE A 255 -22.93 -16.69 3.38
N THR A 256 -24.10 -16.19 3.80
CA THR A 256 -25.38 -16.88 3.57
C THR A 256 -25.74 -16.93 2.08
N ILE A 257 -25.51 -15.86 1.32
CA ILE A 257 -25.72 -15.85 -0.14
C ILE A 257 -24.80 -16.86 -0.82
N GLY A 258 -23.51 -16.89 -0.47
CA GLY A 258 -22.56 -17.84 -1.05
C GLY A 258 -22.86 -19.29 -0.68
N SER A 259 -23.26 -19.55 0.57
CA SER A 259 -23.63 -20.91 1.00
C SER A 259 -24.93 -21.39 0.34
N LEU A 260 -25.96 -20.53 0.30
CA LEU A 260 -27.26 -20.88 -0.30
C LEU A 260 -27.13 -21.13 -1.81
N SER A 261 -26.38 -20.27 -2.49
CA SER A 261 -26.07 -20.47 -3.91
C SER A 261 -25.13 -21.65 -4.16
N GLY A 262 -24.25 -21.97 -3.21
CA GLY A 262 -23.37 -23.14 -3.24
C GLY A 262 -24.13 -24.46 -3.34
N ILE A 263 -25.27 -24.60 -2.65
CA ILE A 263 -26.14 -25.79 -2.74
C ILE A 263 -26.66 -25.94 -4.19
N PHE A 264 -27.08 -24.83 -4.80
CA PHE A 264 -27.61 -24.84 -6.16
C PHE A 264 -26.52 -25.07 -7.22
N ILE A 265 -25.35 -24.46 -7.04
CA ILE A 265 -24.20 -24.61 -7.94
C ILE A 265 -23.63 -26.03 -7.86
N HIS A 266 -23.46 -26.59 -6.66
CA HIS A 266 -22.91 -27.93 -6.49
C HIS A 266 -23.71 -28.98 -7.27
N ARG A 267 -25.05 -28.91 -7.20
CA ARG A 267 -25.97 -29.79 -7.94
C ARG A 267 -25.86 -29.66 -9.46
N ARG A 268 -25.49 -28.48 -9.96
CA ARG A 268 -25.36 -28.21 -11.41
C ARG A 268 -23.99 -28.55 -11.95
N LEU A 269 -22.95 -28.35 -11.14
CA LEU A 269 -21.57 -28.41 -11.57
C LEU A 269 -20.94 -29.78 -11.33
N GLN A 270 -21.49 -30.59 -10.41
CA GLN A 270 -20.90 -31.88 -9.97
C GLN A 270 -19.40 -31.76 -9.67
N GLU A 271 -18.93 -30.58 -9.25
CA GLU A 271 -17.51 -30.20 -9.29
C GLU A 271 -16.72 -30.55 -8.03
N ALA A 272 -17.33 -31.17 -7.00
CA ALA A 272 -16.63 -31.45 -5.74
C ALA A 272 -16.89 -32.86 -5.22
N THR A 273 -15.84 -33.45 -4.63
CA THR A 273 -15.89 -34.72 -3.88
C THR A 273 -16.69 -34.60 -2.57
N ASN A 274 -16.81 -33.39 -2.01
CA ASN A 274 -17.53 -33.14 -0.75
C ASN A 274 -18.43 -31.89 -0.85
N GLU A 275 -19.75 -32.11 -0.85
CA GLU A 275 -20.79 -31.07 -0.99
C GLU A 275 -20.72 -30.03 0.15
N ALA A 276 -20.56 -30.48 1.39
CA ALA A 276 -20.54 -29.61 2.57
C ALA A 276 -19.31 -28.68 2.57
N ALA A 277 -18.16 -29.21 2.16
CA ALA A 277 -16.93 -28.43 2.03
C ALA A 277 -17.08 -27.35 0.95
N PHE A 278 -17.64 -27.68 -0.22
CA PHE A 278 -17.85 -26.71 -1.31
C PHE A 278 -18.81 -25.59 -0.91
N ILE A 279 -19.94 -25.91 -0.29
CA ILE A 279 -20.95 -24.92 0.15
C ILE A 279 -20.34 -23.93 1.13
N THR A 280 -19.67 -24.44 2.17
CA THR A 280 -19.04 -23.61 3.22
C THR A 280 -17.91 -22.78 2.63
N PHE A 281 -17.11 -23.37 1.73
CA PHE A 281 -15.99 -22.69 1.08
C PHE A 281 -16.46 -21.56 0.15
N LEU A 282 -17.56 -21.74 -0.58
CA LEU A 282 -18.12 -20.68 -1.43
C LEU A 282 -18.69 -19.52 -0.59
N GLY A 283 -19.43 -19.82 0.49
CA GLY A 283 -19.87 -18.80 1.45
C GLY A 283 -18.69 -18.02 2.04
N PHE A 284 -17.67 -18.75 2.46
CA PHE A 284 -16.44 -18.21 3.01
C PHE A 284 -15.74 -17.26 2.04
N THR A 285 -15.42 -17.69 0.81
CA THR A 285 -14.72 -16.87 -0.20
C THR A 285 -15.45 -15.59 -0.57
N LEU A 286 -16.78 -15.55 -0.57
CA LEU A 286 -17.53 -14.30 -0.82
C LEU A 286 -17.50 -13.34 0.38
N SER A 287 -17.40 -13.88 1.59
CA SER A 287 -17.44 -13.10 2.83
C SER A 287 -16.12 -12.40 3.16
N VAL A 288 -14.98 -13.01 2.80
CA VAL A 288 -13.63 -12.51 3.11
C VAL A 288 -13.38 -11.14 2.45
N ASN A 289 -12.65 -10.30 3.17
CA ASN A 289 -12.05 -9.06 2.67
C ASN A 289 -10.56 -9.09 3.06
N SER A 290 -9.82 -8.02 2.77
CA SER A 290 -8.40 -7.96 3.14
C SER A 290 -8.07 -6.61 3.78
N PHE A 291 -7.62 -6.66 5.03
CA PHE A 291 -7.21 -5.47 5.77
C PHE A 291 -6.04 -4.72 5.10
N SER A 292 -5.00 -5.43 4.70
CA SER A 292 -3.78 -4.82 4.15
C SER A 292 -4.02 -4.09 2.84
N VAL A 293 -4.85 -4.65 1.95
CA VAL A 293 -5.23 -3.97 0.70
C VAL A 293 -6.18 -2.81 0.97
N LEU A 294 -7.14 -2.99 1.88
CA LEU A 294 -8.07 -1.93 2.26
C LEU A 294 -7.36 -0.68 2.80
N ALA A 295 -6.34 -0.83 3.66
CA ALA A 295 -5.65 0.32 4.22
C ALA A 295 -4.86 1.11 3.17
N ARG A 296 -4.30 0.42 2.18
CA ARG A 296 -3.67 1.09 1.02
C ARG A 296 -4.68 1.81 0.16
N VAL A 297 -5.83 1.19 -0.14
CA VAL A 297 -6.93 1.84 -0.87
C VAL A 297 -7.42 3.07 -0.12
N LEU A 298 -7.60 2.99 1.20
CA LEU A 298 -7.97 4.15 2.02
C LEU A 298 -6.93 5.25 2.02
N ALA A 299 -5.64 4.90 2.03
CA ALA A 299 -4.54 5.87 1.98
C ALA A 299 -4.51 6.62 0.65
N GLU A 300 -4.64 5.88 -0.46
CA GLU A 300 -4.72 6.47 -1.80
C GLU A 300 -5.93 7.39 -1.99
N GLN A 301 -7.05 7.08 -1.31
CA GLN A 301 -8.27 7.87 -1.36
C GLN A 301 -8.30 8.97 -0.28
N LYS A 302 -7.22 9.11 0.52
CA LYS A 302 -7.09 10.09 1.61
C LYS A 302 -8.18 9.97 2.69
N LEU A 303 -8.76 8.78 2.84
CA LEU A 303 -9.85 8.50 3.79
C LEU A 303 -9.36 7.83 5.09
N VAL A 304 -8.07 7.53 5.22
CA VAL A 304 -7.46 6.88 6.39
C VAL A 304 -7.87 7.51 7.72
N GLY A 305 -7.74 8.84 7.83
CA GLY A 305 -8.00 9.57 9.08
C GLY A 305 -9.48 9.87 9.32
N SER A 306 -10.35 9.57 8.36
CA SER A 306 -11.79 9.75 8.54
C SER A 306 -12.37 8.73 9.54
N ASP A 307 -13.50 9.06 10.16
CA ASP A 307 -14.24 8.12 11.00
C ASP A 307 -14.61 6.83 10.25
N ILE A 308 -14.92 6.97 8.96
CA ILE A 308 -15.28 5.87 8.05
C ILE A 308 -14.06 4.99 7.79
N GLY A 309 -12.88 5.58 7.54
CA GLY A 309 -11.64 4.85 7.32
C GLY A 309 -11.21 4.04 8.55
N ARG A 310 -11.29 4.65 9.75
CA ARG A 310 -10.99 3.96 11.03
C ARG A 310 -11.97 2.81 11.29
N LEU A 311 -13.26 3.01 11.02
CA LEU A 311 -14.27 1.97 11.16
C LEU A 311 -14.05 0.83 10.14
N ALA A 312 -13.76 1.16 8.88
CA ALA A 312 -13.49 0.18 7.83
C ALA A 312 -12.28 -0.70 8.17
N LEU A 313 -11.19 -0.08 8.61
CA LEU A 313 -9.96 -0.79 8.96
C LEU A 313 -10.12 -1.72 10.15
N SER A 314 -10.76 -1.24 11.22
CA SER A 314 -11.03 -2.07 12.39
C SER A 314 -12.00 -3.23 12.09
N SER A 315 -13.03 -3.00 11.27
CA SER A 315 -13.91 -4.06 10.79
C SER A 315 -13.18 -5.09 9.90
N ALA A 316 -12.30 -4.63 9.01
CA ALA A 316 -11.53 -5.52 8.13
C ALA A 316 -10.52 -6.40 8.90
N MET A 317 -9.87 -5.85 9.93
CA MET A 317 -9.00 -6.64 10.82
C MET A 317 -9.76 -7.77 11.50
N LEU A 318 -10.99 -7.49 11.99
CA LEU A 318 -11.83 -8.51 12.62
C LEU A 318 -12.24 -9.60 11.62
N SER A 319 -12.62 -9.23 10.40
CA SER A 319 -12.95 -10.21 9.36
C SER A 319 -11.74 -11.03 8.90
N ASP A 320 -10.54 -10.47 8.86
CA ASP A 320 -9.31 -11.23 8.55
C ASP A 320 -9.05 -12.31 9.61
N ILE A 321 -9.21 -12.00 10.90
CA ILE A 321 -9.10 -13.01 11.98
C ILE A 321 -10.17 -14.10 11.82
N CYS A 322 -11.41 -13.72 11.55
CA CYS A 322 -12.49 -14.67 11.28
C CYS A 322 -12.22 -15.51 10.03
N ALA A 323 -11.56 -14.96 9.02
CA ALA A 323 -11.27 -15.65 7.77
C ALA A 323 -10.33 -16.84 7.98
N TRP A 324 -9.31 -16.70 8.83
CA TRP A 324 -8.40 -17.80 9.15
C TRP A 324 -9.09 -18.94 9.92
N ILE A 325 -10.02 -18.60 10.83
CA ILE A 325 -10.81 -19.59 11.57
C ILE A 325 -11.72 -20.35 10.60
N LEU A 326 -12.40 -19.64 9.69
CA LEU A 326 -13.26 -20.26 8.68
C LEU A 326 -12.48 -21.10 7.66
N LEU A 327 -11.26 -20.70 7.31
CA LEU A 327 -10.39 -21.49 6.44
C LEU A 327 -10.03 -22.82 7.10
N ALA A 328 -9.59 -22.80 8.35
CA ALA A 328 -9.26 -24.02 9.10
C ALA A 328 -10.48 -24.95 9.21
N PHE A 329 -11.66 -24.38 9.50
CA PHE A 329 -12.91 -25.13 9.53
C PHE A 329 -13.27 -25.76 8.18
N SER A 330 -13.14 -25.01 7.08
CA SER A 330 -13.43 -25.49 5.72
C SER A 330 -12.49 -26.62 5.29
N ILE A 331 -11.20 -26.54 5.64
CA ILE A 331 -10.23 -27.61 5.38
C ILE A 331 -10.56 -28.86 6.21
N GLY A 332 -10.90 -28.68 7.48
CA GLY A 332 -11.31 -29.78 8.36
C GLY A 332 -12.53 -30.54 7.81
N LEU A 333 -13.52 -29.82 7.29
CA LEU A 333 -14.68 -30.43 6.62
C LEU A 333 -14.33 -31.14 5.31
N ALA A 334 -13.34 -30.67 4.57
CA ALA A 334 -12.93 -31.29 3.31
C ALA A 334 -12.18 -32.62 3.53
N GLN A 335 -11.48 -32.76 4.67
CA GLN A 335 -10.69 -33.94 4.99
C GLN A 335 -11.50 -35.04 5.68
N SER A 336 -12.62 -34.71 6.29
CA SER A 336 -13.47 -35.68 6.98
C SER A 336 -14.61 -36.15 6.09
N GLU A 337 -14.83 -37.46 6.01
CA GLU A 337 -16.02 -38.07 5.40
C GLU A 337 -17.26 -37.86 6.30
N GLY A 338 -17.51 -36.62 6.75
CA GLY A 338 -18.66 -36.24 7.55
C GLY A 338 -18.52 -36.39 9.07
N ASP A 339 -17.35 -36.80 9.58
CA ASP A 339 -17.17 -37.00 11.01
C ASP A 339 -16.84 -35.67 11.74
N LEU A 340 -17.85 -35.05 12.36
CA LEU A 340 -17.77 -33.73 13.01
C LEU A 340 -16.68 -33.66 14.08
N LEU A 341 -16.36 -34.79 14.73
CA LEU A 341 -15.33 -34.89 15.76
C LEU A 341 -13.93 -34.54 15.24
N SER A 342 -13.62 -34.93 14.01
CA SER A 342 -12.32 -34.65 13.38
C SER A 342 -12.16 -33.16 13.02
N SER A 343 -13.23 -32.52 12.54
CA SER A 343 -13.25 -31.08 12.28
C SER A 343 -13.11 -30.27 13.58
N LEU A 344 -13.81 -30.71 14.64
CA LEU A 344 -13.69 -30.10 15.97
C LEU A 344 -12.28 -30.26 16.55
N TRP A 345 -11.64 -31.42 16.32
CA TRP A 345 -10.26 -31.69 16.72
C TRP A 345 -9.26 -30.77 16.00
N THR A 346 -9.43 -30.50 14.71
CA THR A 346 -8.60 -29.56 13.95
C THR A 346 -8.75 -28.12 14.47
N VAL A 347 -9.96 -27.70 14.82
CA VAL A 347 -10.19 -26.38 15.45
C VAL A 347 -9.57 -26.32 16.84
N LEU A 348 -9.74 -27.35 17.66
CA LEU A 348 -9.21 -27.42 19.02
C LEU A 348 -7.67 -27.45 19.03
N SER A 349 -7.06 -28.20 18.12
CA SER A 349 -5.60 -28.22 17.94
C SER A 349 -5.06 -26.87 17.45
N GLY A 350 -5.77 -26.18 16.54
CA GLY A 350 -5.44 -24.80 16.16
C GLY A 350 -5.53 -23.79 17.32
N MET A 351 -6.58 -23.89 18.15
CA MET A 351 -6.72 -23.07 19.36
C MET A 351 -5.63 -23.37 20.40
N THR A 352 -5.29 -24.64 20.58
CA THR A 352 -4.22 -25.07 21.48
C THR A 352 -2.87 -24.55 20.99
N LEU A 353 -2.61 -24.64 19.69
CA LEU A 353 -1.42 -24.07 19.07
C LEU A 353 -1.33 -22.56 19.29
N LEU A 354 -2.42 -21.81 19.08
CA LEU A 354 -2.50 -20.37 19.36
C LEU A 354 -2.14 -20.04 20.83
N LEU A 355 -2.77 -20.72 21.79
CA LEU A 355 -2.52 -20.49 23.21
C LEU A 355 -1.08 -20.83 23.61
N PHE A 356 -0.57 -21.97 23.11
CA PHE A 356 0.79 -22.42 23.35
C PHE A 356 1.82 -21.47 22.71
N SER A 357 1.54 -20.94 21.53
CA SER A 357 2.36 -19.92 20.86
C SER A 357 2.54 -18.69 21.72
N PHE A 358 1.45 -18.18 22.30
CA PHE A 358 1.53 -17.01 23.18
C PHE A 358 2.25 -17.30 24.50
N ALA A 359 2.22 -18.54 24.99
CA ALA A 359 2.94 -18.95 26.19
C ALA A 359 4.44 -19.15 25.96
N VAL A 360 4.86 -19.66 24.79
CA VAL A 360 6.26 -20.02 24.51
C VAL A 360 6.98 -18.99 23.65
N LEU A 361 6.38 -18.53 22.55
CA LEU A 361 7.02 -17.60 21.61
C LEU A 361 7.13 -16.20 22.20
N LYS A 362 6.06 -15.71 22.84
CA LYS A 362 6.03 -14.35 23.39
C LYS A 362 7.16 -14.07 24.39
N PRO A 363 7.45 -14.92 25.42
CA PRO A 363 8.58 -14.68 26.30
C PRO A 363 9.93 -14.81 25.56
N GLY A 364 10.05 -15.70 24.57
CA GLY A 364 11.26 -15.83 23.74
C GLY A 364 11.55 -14.55 22.94
N VAL A 365 10.55 -14.00 22.25
CA VAL A 365 10.70 -12.75 21.48
C VAL A 365 10.97 -11.55 22.40
N LEU A 366 10.29 -11.47 23.55
CA LEU A 366 10.54 -10.42 24.54
C LEU A 366 11.95 -10.53 25.17
N TRP A 367 12.48 -11.73 25.30
CA TRP A 367 13.86 -11.94 25.76
C TRP A 367 14.89 -11.42 24.75
N VAL A 368 14.66 -11.67 23.45
CA VAL A 368 15.49 -11.10 22.37
C VAL A 368 15.42 -9.58 22.40
N GLN A 369 14.22 -9.01 22.53
CA GLN A 369 14.02 -7.55 22.59
C GLN A 369 14.78 -6.89 23.76
N ARG A 370 14.86 -7.55 24.92
CA ARG A 370 15.60 -7.02 26.08
C ARG A 370 17.12 -7.02 25.90
N ARG A 371 17.63 -7.80 24.94
CA ARG A 371 19.08 -7.91 24.66
C ARG A 371 19.55 -7.03 23.52
N THR A 372 18.65 -6.52 22.69
CA THR A 372 18.94 -5.48 21.70
C THR A 372 18.96 -4.10 22.37
N PRO A 373 20.09 -3.38 22.40
CA PRO A 373 20.17 -2.03 22.96
C PRO A 373 19.29 -1.03 22.19
N GLU A 374 18.67 -0.09 22.90
CA GLU A 374 17.73 0.87 22.31
C GLU A 374 18.46 1.84 21.37
N GLY A 375 18.18 1.74 20.06
CA GLY A 375 18.66 2.67 19.03
C GLY A 375 19.70 2.14 18.05
N GLU A 376 20.15 0.89 18.18
CA GLU A 376 20.99 0.20 17.20
C GLU A 376 20.17 -0.75 16.31
N ASP A 377 20.66 -1.01 15.09
CA ASP A 377 20.07 -1.97 14.17
C ASP A 377 20.02 -3.36 14.81
N LEU A 378 18.96 -4.11 14.51
CA LEU A 378 18.76 -5.47 14.96
C LEU A 378 19.94 -6.35 14.50
N ASP A 379 20.72 -6.88 15.46
CA ASP A 379 21.87 -7.73 15.14
C ASP A 379 21.44 -8.94 14.27
N GLU A 380 22.19 -9.17 13.20
CA GLU A 380 21.83 -10.07 12.09
C GLU A 380 21.53 -11.48 12.58
N ILE A 381 22.23 -11.92 13.63
CA ILE A 381 22.06 -13.24 14.24
C ILE A 381 20.64 -13.39 14.80
N TYR A 382 20.11 -12.39 15.52
CA TYR A 382 18.76 -12.46 16.08
C TYR A 382 17.69 -12.41 15.00
N ALA A 383 17.91 -11.61 13.94
CA ALA A 383 17.02 -11.60 12.79
C ALA A 383 16.97 -12.99 12.13
N CYS A 384 18.11 -13.64 11.88
CA CYS A 384 18.17 -15.00 11.35
C CYS A 384 17.45 -16.02 12.24
N VAL A 385 17.67 -15.97 13.56
CA VAL A 385 16.99 -16.88 14.51
C VAL A 385 15.48 -16.71 14.47
N LEU A 386 14.98 -15.47 14.41
CA LEU A 386 13.54 -15.20 14.30
C LEU A 386 12.96 -15.72 12.98
N LEU A 387 13.65 -15.54 11.85
CA LEU A 387 13.20 -16.05 10.55
C LEU A 387 13.18 -17.58 10.49
N VAL A 388 14.18 -18.25 11.04
CA VAL A 388 14.16 -19.70 11.20
C VAL A 388 13.00 -20.12 12.13
N GLY A 389 12.73 -19.35 13.18
CA GLY A 389 11.59 -19.54 14.06
C GLY A 389 10.24 -19.52 13.32
N VAL A 390 10.06 -18.62 12.34
CA VAL A 390 8.87 -18.59 11.47
C VAL A 390 8.72 -19.92 10.72
N MET A 391 9.80 -20.44 10.13
CA MET A 391 9.76 -21.71 9.40
C MET A 391 9.45 -22.90 10.32
N VAL A 392 10.03 -22.93 11.52
CA VAL A 392 9.75 -23.96 12.52
C VAL A 392 8.27 -23.93 12.93
N TRP A 393 7.70 -22.75 13.16
CA TRP A 393 6.31 -22.64 13.56
C TRP A 393 5.34 -22.98 12.44
N ALA A 394 5.67 -22.61 11.20
CA ALA A 394 4.94 -23.04 10.02
C ALA A 394 4.94 -24.56 9.87
N PHE A 395 6.09 -25.21 10.07
CA PHE A 395 6.20 -26.67 10.05
C PHE A 395 5.36 -27.35 11.15
N VAL A 396 5.41 -26.84 12.38
CA VAL A 396 4.61 -27.37 13.50
C VAL A 396 3.11 -27.24 13.21
N ALA A 397 2.67 -26.11 12.66
CA ALA A 397 1.26 -25.89 12.33
C ALA A 397 0.75 -26.87 11.25
N ASP A 398 1.58 -27.15 10.24
CA ASP A 398 1.25 -28.11 9.19
C ASP A 398 1.23 -29.55 9.71
N ALA A 399 2.17 -29.91 10.58
CA ALA A 399 2.22 -31.23 11.24
C ALA A 399 0.99 -31.48 12.12
N LEU A 400 0.39 -30.44 12.70
CA LEU A 400 -0.85 -30.50 13.47
C LEU A 400 -2.13 -30.50 12.62
N GLY A 401 -2.02 -30.38 11.30
CA GLY A 401 -3.16 -30.48 10.38
C GLY A 401 -3.94 -29.18 10.14
N THR A 402 -3.41 -28.02 10.53
CA THR A 402 -4.07 -26.72 10.27
C THR A 402 -3.70 -26.19 8.87
N HIS A 403 -2.54 -25.56 8.73
CA HIS A 403 -1.84 -25.26 7.46
C HIS A 403 -0.54 -24.53 7.83
N ALA A 404 0.54 -24.68 7.05
CA ALA A 404 1.81 -24.00 7.33
C ALA A 404 1.69 -22.46 7.46
N ILE A 405 0.83 -21.86 6.65
CA ILE A 405 0.55 -20.40 6.62
C ILE A 405 -0.02 -19.91 7.96
N PHE A 406 -0.87 -20.71 8.61
CA PHE A 406 -1.46 -20.36 9.90
C PHE A 406 -0.39 -20.26 10.99
N GLY A 407 0.60 -21.17 10.99
CA GLY A 407 1.74 -21.08 11.89
C GLY A 407 2.51 -19.77 11.71
N ALA A 408 2.83 -19.39 10.47
CA ALA A 408 3.53 -18.14 10.19
C ALA A 408 2.78 -16.91 10.73
N PHE A 409 1.46 -16.87 10.55
CA PHE A 409 0.59 -15.80 11.07
C PHE A 409 0.62 -15.73 12.60
N VAL A 410 0.49 -16.86 13.28
CA VAL A 410 0.50 -16.95 14.74
C VAL A 410 1.85 -16.54 15.34
N PHE A 411 2.94 -16.89 14.66
CA PHE A 411 4.28 -16.42 15.04
C PHE A 411 4.37 -14.90 14.90
N GLY A 412 3.90 -14.33 13.78
CA GLY A 412 3.83 -12.88 13.56
C GLY A 412 3.04 -12.16 14.64
N LEU A 413 1.85 -12.68 15.00
CA LEU A 413 1.04 -12.14 16.11
C LEU A 413 1.74 -12.19 17.47
N SER A 414 2.71 -13.08 17.65
CA SER A 414 3.46 -13.21 18.91
C SER A 414 4.58 -12.17 19.03
N VAL A 415 5.03 -11.61 17.91
CA VAL A 415 5.99 -10.51 17.88
C VAL A 415 5.33 -9.22 18.37
N PRO A 416 5.92 -8.49 19.34
CA PRO A 416 5.37 -7.22 19.79
C PRO A 416 5.55 -6.13 18.73
N ASN A 417 4.52 -5.31 18.55
CA ASN A 417 4.57 -4.14 17.69
C ASN A 417 5.52 -3.10 18.32
N GLY A 418 6.62 -2.82 17.66
CA GLY A 418 7.71 -1.98 18.16
C GLY A 418 8.94 -2.05 17.26
N PRO A 419 10.09 -1.48 17.67
CA PRO A 419 11.27 -1.36 16.80
C PRO A 419 11.79 -2.72 16.31
N LEU A 420 11.61 -3.78 17.11
CA LEU A 420 11.96 -5.15 16.74
C LEU A 420 11.11 -5.66 15.55
N GLY A 421 9.79 -5.49 15.63
CA GLY A 421 8.87 -5.89 14.57
C GLY A 421 9.10 -5.09 13.30
N GLU A 422 9.33 -3.78 13.44
CA GLU A 422 9.63 -2.89 12.32
C GLU A 422 10.91 -3.29 11.58
N ALA A 423 12.01 -3.50 12.30
CA ALA A 423 13.28 -3.90 11.69
C ALA A 423 13.22 -5.30 11.08
N LEU A 424 12.46 -6.24 11.68
CA LEU A 424 12.27 -7.57 11.10
C LEU A 424 11.43 -7.52 9.82
N ILE A 425 10.39 -6.68 9.78
CA ILE A 425 9.62 -6.43 8.55
C ILE A 425 10.53 -5.82 7.48
N GLU A 426 11.30 -4.79 7.79
CA GLU A 426 12.17 -4.10 6.83
C GLU A 426 13.19 -5.03 6.16
N LYS A 427 13.79 -5.95 6.92
CA LYS A 427 14.75 -6.93 6.38
C LYS A 427 14.10 -7.97 5.44
N VAL A 428 12.81 -8.25 5.62
CA VAL A 428 12.10 -9.34 4.93
C VAL A 428 11.23 -8.82 3.78
N GLU A 429 10.59 -7.68 3.97
CA GLU A 429 9.56 -7.13 3.08
C GLU A 429 10.11 -6.88 1.68
N ASP A 430 11.30 -6.26 1.56
CA ASP A 430 11.90 -5.96 0.26
C ASP A 430 12.17 -7.23 -0.56
N PHE A 431 12.69 -8.27 0.09
CA PHE A 431 12.98 -9.54 -0.56
C PHE A 431 11.69 -10.31 -0.91
N VAL A 432 10.77 -10.41 0.05
CA VAL A 432 9.52 -11.17 -0.10
C VAL A 432 8.57 -10.48 -1.08
N ALA A 433 8.29 -9.19 -0.91
CA ALA A 433 7.43 -8.42 -1.80
C ALA A 433 8.09 -8.12 -3.15
N GLY A 434 9.43 -8.01 -3.18
CA GLY A 434 10.20 -7.77 -4.40
C GLY A 434 10.22 -8.97 -5.34
N ILE A 435 10.55 -10.15 -4.82
CA ILE A 435 10.88 -11.34 -5.62
C ILE A 435 9.89 -12.48 -5.39
N LEU A 436 9.61 -12.87 -4.14
CA LEU A 436 8.89 -14.12 -3.86
C LEU A 436 7.36 -14.03 -4.06
N MET A 437 6.74 -12.92 -3.68
CA MET A 437 5.29 -12.72 -3.82
C MET A 437 4.81 -12.68 -5.29
N PRO A 438 5.52 -12.03 -6.22
CA PRO A 438 5.21 -12.14 -7.64
C PRO A 438 5.17 -13.59 -8.13
N LEU A 439 6.05 -14.48 -7.64
CA LEU A 439 6.03 -15.91 -8.03
C LEU A 439 4.72 -16.57 -7.62
N PHE A 440 4.24 -16.30 -6.40
CA PHE A 440 2.96 -16.83 -5.91
C PHE A 440 1.78 -16.39 -6.78
N PHE A 441 1.68 -15.09 -7.05
CA PHE A 441 0.57 -14.57 -7.86
C PHE A 441 0.64 -15.01 -9.32
N VAL A 442 1.85 -15.12 -9.86
CA VAL A 442 2.02 -15.62 -11.21
C VAL A 442 1.67 -17.10 -11.31
N ILE A 443 2.02 -17.95 -10.34
CA ILE A 443 1.57 -19.35 -10.31
C ILE A 443 0.05 -19.43 -10.22
N SER A 444 -0.58 -18.59 -9.41
CA SER A 444 -2.04 -18.50 -9.35
C SER A 444 -2.62 -18.15 -10.72
N GLY A 445 -2.02 -17.20 -11.45
CA GLY A 445 -2.43 -16.81 -12.79
C GLY A 445 -2.14 -17.85 -13.88
N LEU A 446 -1.01 -18.57 -13.80
CA LEU A 446 -0.67 -19.68 -14.70
C LEU A 446 -1.68 -20.82 -14.59
N ARG A 447 -2.24 -21.03 -13.40
CA ARG A 447 -3.30 -22.03 -13.17
C ARG A 447 -4.66 -21.60 -13.71
N THR A 448 -4.84 -20.31 -14.03
CA THR A 448 -6.10 -19.74 -14.52
C THR A 448 -6.21 -19.90 -16.04
N ASP A 449 -7.16 -20.74 -16.47
CA ASP A 449 -7.54 -20.87 -17.88
C ASP A 449 -8.88 -20.19 -18.12
N VAL A 450 -8.86 -19.10 -18.88
CA VAL A 450 -10.04 -18.27 -19.20
C VAL A 450 -10.97 -18.97 -20.21
N TYR A 451 -10.56 -20.10 -20.82
CA TYR A 451 -11.45 -20.86 -21.69
C TYR A 451 -12.51 -21.62 -20.88
N ILE A 452 -13.69 -21.00 -20.78
CA ILE A 452 -14.83 -21.55 -20.05
C ILE A 452 -15.44 -22.71 -20.85
N LYS A 453 -15.50 -23.90 -20.24
CA LYS A 453 -16.09 -25.09 -20.86
C LYS A 453 -17.62 -25.08 -20.78
N ASP A 454 -18.18 -24.56 -19.69
CA ASP A 454 -19.63 -24.38 -19.51
C ASP A 454 -19.99 -22.91 -19.22
N PRO A 455 -20.47 -22.15 -20.22
CA PRO A 455 -20.81 -20.74 -20.04
C PRO A 455 -22.03 -20.52 -19.13
N GLY A 456 -22.92 -21.51 -18.99
CA GLY A 456 -24.13 -21.38 -18.19
C GLY A 456 -23.83 -21.32 -16.70
N SER A 457 -23.03 -22.27 -16.20
CA SER A 457 -22.56 -22.26 -14.82
C SER A 457 -21.61 -21.11 -14.51
N ALA A 458 -20.78 -20.72 -15.47
CA ALA A 458 -19.91 -19.56 -15.30
C ALA A 458 -20.71 -18.28 -15.09
N GLY A 459 -21.76 -18.05 -15.88
CA GLY A 459 -22.66 -16.91 -15.72
C GLY A 459 -23.36 -16.89 -14.36
N LEU A 460 -23.82 -18.06 -13.88
CA LEU A 460 -24.41 -18.19 -12.55
C LEU A 460 -23.43 -17.83 -11.42
N LEU A 461 -22.19 -18.32 -11.51
CA LEU A 461 -21.16 -18.04 -10.51
C LEU A 461 -20.79 -16.54 -10.48
N ILE A 462 -20.74 -15.89 -11.64
CA ILE A 462 -20.56 -14.43 -11.75
C ILE A 462 -21.69 -13.67 -11.05
N ILE A 463 -22.95 -14.05 -11.32
CA ILE A 463 -24.13 -13.44 -10.68
C ILE A 463 -24.06 -13.60 -9.16
N VAL A 464 -23.64 -14.77 -8.68
CA VAL A 464 -23.48 -15.04 -7.24
C VAL A 464 -22.40 -14.15 -6.61
N VAL A 465 -21.25 -13.97 -7.27
CA VAL A 465 -20.19 -13.07 -6.78
C VAL A 465 -20.70 -11.62 -6.72
N LEU A 466 -21.42 -11.16 -7.76
CA LEU A 466 -22.00 -9.82 -7.80
C LEU A 466 -23.09 -9.62 -6.73
N ALA A 467 -23.94 -10.64 -6.50
CA ALA A 467 -24.94 -10.62 -5.44
C ALA A 467 -24.28 -10.57 -4.05
N GLY A 468 -23.20 -11.33 -3.85
CA GLY A 468 -22.36 -11.26 -2.65
C GLY A 468 -21.79 -9.85 -2.45
N ALA A 469 -21.23 -9.24 -3.49
CA ALA A 469 -20.70 -7.89 -3.41
C ALA A 469 -21.76 -6.82 -3.09
N ALA A 470 -22.93 -6.93 -3.76
CA ALA A 470 -24.07 -6.06 -3.52
C ALA A 470 -24.60 -6.20 -2.08
N SER A 471 -24.59 -7.41 -1.52
CA SER A 471 -25.02 -7.64 -0.13
C SER A 471 -24.17 -6.88 0.89
N LYS A 472 -22.84 -6.79 0.69
CA LYS A 472 -21.96 -6.00 1.56
C LYS A 472 -22.29 -4.51 1.51
N VAL A 473 -22.58 -3.99 0.31
CA VAL A 473 -22.98 -2.58 0.12
C VAL A 473 -24.33 -2.31 0.80
N ALA A 474 -25.30 -3.20 0.62
CA ALA A 474 -26.62 -3.10 1.25
C ALA A 474 -26.53 -3.17 2.78
N SER A 475 -25.73 -4.10 3.32
CA SER A 475 -25.47 -4.23 4.75
C SER A 475 -24.83 -2.98 5.34
N GLY A 476 -23.84 -2.40 4.65
CA GLY A 476 -23.21 -1.16 5.09
C GLY A 476 -24.19 0.01 5.18
N ALA A 477 -25.07 0.15 4.17
CA ALA A 477 -26.13 1.16 4.18
C ALA A 477 -27.18 0.93 5.28
N PHE A 478 -27.58 -0.32 5.49
CA PHE A 478 -28.53 -0.70 6.54
C PHE A 478 -27.97 -0.42 7.93
N LEU A 479 -26.73 -0.83 8.21
CA LEU A 479 -26.07 -0.59 9.49
C LEU A 479 -25.86 0.91 9.74
N ALA A 480 -25.49 1.68 8.73
CA ALA A 480 -25.39 3.13 8.89
C ALA A 480 -26.73 3.75 9.32
N ALA A 481 -27.86 3.32 8.74
CA ALA A 481 -29.18 3.76 9.17
C ALA A 481 -29.46 3.42 10.64
N THR A 482 -29.11 2.20 11.09
CA THR A 482 -29.30 1.79 12.50
C THR A 482 -28.44 2.60 13.49
N TYR A 483 -27.23 3.00 13.08
CA TYR A 483 -26.30 3.79 13.90
C TYR A 483 -26.43 5.31 13.70
N LYS A 484 -27.49 5.78 13.00
CA LYS A 484 -27.74 7.19 12.68
C LYS A 484 -26.60 7.88 11.92
N MET A 485 -25.85 7.11 11.13
CA MET A 485 -24.84 7.63 10.20
C MET A 485 -25.52 7.93 8.85
N PRO A 486 -25.06 8.93 8.09
CA PRO A 486 -25.65 9.23 6.80
C PRO A 486 -25.42 8.07 5.81
N LEU A 487 -26.43 7.77 5.00
CA LEU A 487 -26.45 6.59 4.13
C LEU A 487 -25.25 6.51 3.15
N HIS A 488 -24.73 7.65 2.71
CA HIS A 488 -23.58 7.70 1.81
C HIS A 488 -22.29 7.20 2.48
N GLU A 489 -22.12 7.42 3.78
CA GLU A 489 -21.00 6.89 4.55
C GLU A 489 -21.14 5.37 4.73
N GLY A 490 -22.36 4.89 4.98
CA GLY A 490 -22.66 3.45 5.03
C GLY A 490 -22.41 2.72 3.71
N MET A 491 -22.84 3.31 2.59
CA MET A 491 -22.56 2.78 1.25
C MET A 491 -21.06 2.78 0.95
N SER A 492 -20.35 3.85 1.32
CA SER A 492 -18.88 3.93 1.17
C SER A 492 -18.19 2.83 1.96
N LEU A 493 -18.62 2.57 3.20
CA LEU A 493 -18.10 1.48 4.02
C LEU A 493 -18.36 0.10 3.40
N GLY A 494 -19.57 -0.14 2.89
CA GLY A 494 -19.91 -1.40 2.23
C GLY A 494 -19.14 -1.62 0.91
N ILE A 495 -18.86 -0.55 0.16
CA ILE A 495 -17.97 -0.58 -1.02
C ILE A 495 -16.54 -0.91 -0.60
N LEU A 496 -16.06 -0.31 0.48
CA LEU A 496 -14.73 -0.62 1.04
C LEU A 496 -14.62 -2.07 1.52
N MET A 497 -15.67 -2.67 2.08
CA MET A 497 -15.66 -4.09 2.49
C MET A 497 -15.63 -5.10 1.32
N ASN A 498 -15.70 -4.62 0.07
CA ASN A 498 -15.49 -5.42 -1.13
C ASN A 498 -14.04 -5.44 -1.62
N THR A 499 -13.11 -4.76 -0.93
CA THR A 499 -11.68 -4.90 -1.25
C THR A 499 -11.23 -6.32 -0.95
N LYS A 500 -11.11 -7.13 -2.00
CA LYS A 500 -10.41 -8.41 -1.91
C LYS A 500 -8.92 -8.13 -1.97
N GLY A 501 -8.13 -9.08 -1.50
CA GLY A 501 -6.70 -8.90 -1.41
C GLY A 501 -5.92 -10.18 -1.53
N LEU A 502 -4.69 -10.14 -1.04
CA LEU A 502 -3.72 -11.22 -1.14
C LEU A 502 -4.26 -12.50 -0.50
N VAL A 503 -4.89 -12.36 0.68
CA VAL A 503 -5.48 -13.47 1.45
C VAL A 503 -6.59 -14.19 0.68
N ASP A 504 -7.41 -13.48 -0.08
CA ASP A 504 -8.49 -14.08 -0.89
C ASP A 504 -7.92 -15.03 -1.96
N VAL A 505 -6.87 -14.61 -2.66
CA VAL A 505 -6.22 -15.43 -3.69
C VAL A 505 -5.50 -16.63 -3.06
N ILE A 506 -4.94 -16.47 -1.86
CA ILE A 506 -4.37 -17.58 -1.08
C ILE A 506 -5.43 -18.63 -0.80
N ILE A 507 -6.57 -18.20 -0.26
CA ILE A 507 -7.69 -19.08 0.05
C ILE A 507 -8.12 -19.83 -1.21
N LEU A 508 -8.33 -19.15 -2.33
CA LEU A 508 -8.73 -19.78 -3.59
C LEU A 508 -7.73 -20.83 -4.07
N ASN A 509 -6.42 -20.57 -3.96
CA ASN A 509 -5.38 -21.55 -4.31
C ASN A 509 -5.41 -22.77 -3.39
N ILE A 510 -5.60 -22.57 -2.08
CA ILE A 510 -5.74 -23.67 -1.12
C ILE A 510 -6.98 -24.51 -1.45
N GLY A 511 -8.13 -23.87 -1.71
CA GLY A 511 -9.37 -24.53 -2.09
C GLY A 511 -9.22 -25.41 -3.33
N ARG A 512 -8.51 -24.93 -4.35
CA ARG A 512 -8.17 -25.73 -5.53
C ARG A 512 -7.20 -26.86 -5.22
N SER A 513 -6.15 -26.61 -4.43
CA SER A 513 -5.15 -27.64 -4.07
C SER A 513 -5.75 -28.82 -3.30
N LYS A 514 -6.78 -28.55 -2.48
CA LYS A 514 -7.55 -29.55 -1.74
C LYS A 514 -8.70 -30.16 -2.54
N MET A 515 -8.80 -29.88 -3.85
CA MET A 515 -9.89 -30.34 -4.73
C MET A 515 -11.29 -29.95 -4.23
N ILE A 516 -11.40 -28.88 -3.42
CA ILE A 516 -12.70 -28.33 -2.98
C ILE A 516 -13.31 -27.54 -4.14
N LEU A 517 -12.49 -26.76 -4.85
CA LEU A 517 -12.88 -26.02 -6.04
C LEU A 517 -12.42 -26.73 -7.31
N GLY A 518 -13.33 -26.86 -8.27
CA GLY A 518 -12.99 -27.25 -9.63
C GLY A 518 -12.14 -26.18 -10.34
N ASN A 519 -11.51 -26.57 -11.45
CA ASN A 519 -10.67 -25.66 -12.23
C ASN A 519 -11.48 -24.46 -12.79
N GLN A 520 -12.74 -24.68 -13.19
CA GLN A 520 -13.59 -23.60 -13.73
C GLN A 520 -14.02 -22.62 -12.64
N SER A 521 -14.55 -23.12 -11.52
CA SER A 521 -14.93 -22.29 -10.38
C SER A 521 -13.75 -21.49 -9.82
N PHE A 522 -12.57 -22.09 -9.72
CA PHE A 522 -11.33 -21.37 -9.36
C PHE A 522 -11.03 -20.21 -10.34
N THR A 523 -11.01 -20.47 -11.65
CA THR A 523 -10.73 -19.41 -12.65
C THR A 523 -11.68 -18.24 -12.49
N ILE A 524 -12.99 -18.52 -12.41
CA ILE A 524 -14.01 -17.46 -12.34
C ILE A 524 -13.89 -16.65 -11.05
N LEU A 525 -13.65 -17.32 -9.91
CA LEU A 525 -13.50 -16.64 -8.62
C LEU A 525 -12.25 -15.73 -8.58
N VAL A 526 -11.12 -16.17 -9.15
CA VAL A 526 -9.90 -15.35 -9.24
C VAL A 526 -10.09 -14.16 -10.19
N VAL A 527 -10.72 -14.37 -11.36
CA VAL A 527 -10.99 -13.27 -12.29
C VAL A 527 -11.95 -12.25 -11.66
N MET A 528 -13.02 -12.73 -11.01
CA MET A 528 -13.99 -11.86 -10.36
C MET A 528 -13.43 -11.17 -9.12
N SER A 529 -12.48 -11.77 -8.39
CA SER A 529 -11.83 -11.09 -7.27
C SER A 529 -10.99 -9.90 -7.72
N VAL A 530 -10.27 -10.05 -8.83
CA VAL A 530 -9.55 -8.94 -9.49
C VAL A 530 -10.55 -7.88 -9.94
N VAL A 531 -11.61 -8.25 -10.67
CA VAL A 531 -12.61 -7.31 -11.19
C VAL A 531 -13.28 -6.52 -10.06
N VAL A 532 -13.83 -7.19 -9.05
CA VAL A 532 -14.52 -6.53 -7.93
C VAL A 532 -13.59 -5.56 -7.21
N THR A 533 -12.33 -5.95 -6.98
CA THR A 533 -11.36 -5.06 -6.31
C THR A 533 -11.03 -3.84 -7.15
N THR A 534 -10.81 -4.00 -8.46
CA THR A 534 -10.54 -2.87 -9.37
C THR A 534 -11.70 -1.88 -9.43
N LEU A 535 -12.94 -2.35 -9.22
CA LEU A 535 -14.16 -1.54 -9.21
C LEU A 535 -14.37 -0.76 -7.90
N VAL A 536 -13.74 -1.15 -6.78
CA VAL A 536 -13.90 -0.45 -5.49
C VAL A 536 -13.49 1.02 -5.60
N SER A 537 -12.28 1.30 -6.12
CA SER A 537 -11.74 2.66 -6.23
C SER A 537 -12.62 3.62 -7.06
N PRO A 538 -13.08 3.29 -8.28
CA PRO A 538 -13.97 4.17 -9.04
C PRO A 538 -15.36 4.29 -8.41
N LEU A 539 -15.92 3.21 -7.85
CA LEU A 539 -17.23 3.26 -7.16
C LEU A 539 -17.17 4.15 -5.93
N LEU A 540 -16.09 4.08 -5.16
CA LEU A 540 -15.90 4.92 -3.99
C LEU A 540 -15.82 6.40 -4.37
N LYS A 541 -15.09 6.76 -5.44
CA LYS A 541 -15.06 8.13 -5.98
C LYS A 541 -16.40 8.62 -6.51
N ALA A 542 -17.26 7.72 -6.99
CA ALA A 542 -18.60 8.07 -7.44
C ALA A 542 -19.56 8.36 -6.27
N VAL A 543 -19.44 7.60 -5.17
CA VAL A 543 -20.27 7.75 -3.96
C VAL A 543 -19.77 8.88 -3.07
N VAL A 544 -18.46 8.95 -2.85
CA VAL A 544 -17.79 10.07 -2.19
C VAL A 544 -17.77 11.21 -3.21
N ARG A 545 -18.83 12.02 -3.22
CA ARG A 545 -18.83 13.25 -4.01
C ARG A 545 -17.60 14.06 -3.56
N PRO A 546 -16.63 14.36 -4.44
CA PRO A 546 -15.71 15.44 -4.14
C PRO A 546 -16.61 16.65 -3.90
N SER A 547 -16.50 17.27 -2.71
CA SER A 547 -17.16 18.54 -2.46
C SER A 547 -16.87 19.40 -3.68
N LYS A 548 -17.92 19.77 -4.42
CA LYS A 548 -17.77 20.30 -5.77
C LYS A 548 -16.75 21.43 -5.71
N ARG A 549 -15.61 21.21 -6.39
CA ARG A 549 -14.48 22.11 -6.68
C ARG A 549 -14.87 23.39 -7.44
N LEU A 550 -16.14 23.75 -7.40
CA LEU A 550 -16.85 24.68 -8.27
C LEU A 550 -17.60 25.74 -7.47
N VAL A 551 -17.08 26.10 -6.29
CA VAL A 551 -17.31 27.43 -5.76
C VAL A 551 -16.09 28.25 -6.15
N PHE A 552 -16.27 29.15 -7.11
CA PHE A 552 -15.36 30.27 -7.33
C PHE A 552 -15.30 31.08 -6.04
N TYR A 553 -14.47 30.64 -5.08
CA TYR A 553 -14.22 31.40 -3.88
C TYR A 553 -13.40 32.63 -4.32
N LYS A 554 -14.06 33.80 -4.29
CA LYS A 554 -13.57 35.06 -4.87
C LYS A 554 -12.33 35.62 -4.15
N ARG A 555 -11.86 35.01 -3.06
CA ARG A 555 -10.75 35.47 -2.21
C ARG A 555 -9.61 34.44 -2.20
N ARG A 556 -8.61 34.63 -3.07
CA ARG A 556 -7.44 33.74 -3.22
C ARG A 556 -6.10 34.42 -2.90
N THR A 557 -6.16 35.67 -2.48
CA THR A 557 -5.03 36.56 -2.24
C THR A 557 -5.16 37.19 -0.85
N ILE A 558 -4.04 37.51 -0.21
CA ILE A 558 -3.96 38.36 0.99
C ILE A 558 -4.35 39.78 0.59
N TRP A 559 -3.90 40.21 -0.59
CA TRP A 559 -4.21 41.51 -1.15
C TRP A 559 -5.68 41.59 -1.58
N TRP A 560 -6.44 42.39 -0.83
CA TRP A 560 -7.83 42.76 -1.07
C TRP A 560 -8.06 44.13 -0.41
N PRO A 561 -8.94 45.00 -0.94
CA PRO A 561 -9.17 46.38 -0.43
C PRO A 561 -9.72 46.49 1.01
N ASN A 562 -9.74 45.40 1.79
CA ASN A 562 -10.10 45.40 3.20
C ASN A 562 -9.15 44.49 3.99
N THR A 563 -8.04 45.08 4.44
CA THR A 563 -7.06 44.50 5.37
C THR A 563 -7.72 43.99 6.66
N ASP A 564 -8.90 44.51 7.02
CA ASP A 564 -9.68 44.13 8.20
C ASP A 564 -10.52 42.85 8.03
N SER A 565 -10.48 42.18 6.87
CA SER A 565 -11.27 40.95 6.66
C SER A 565 -10.69 39.70 7.36
N GLU A 566 -11.50 38.66 7.56
CA GLU A 566 -11.02 37.37 8.08
C GLU A 566 -9.94 36.78 7.16
N LEU A 567 -8.78 36.43 7.71
CA LEU A 567 -7.71 35.74 6.97
C LEU A 567 -7.69 34.26 7.31
N ARG A 568 -7.92 33.43 6.29
CA ARG A 568 -7.84 31.97 6.40
C ARG A 568 -6.49 31.49 5.92
N LEU A 569 -5.78 30.79 6.79
CA LEU A 569 -4.40 30.39 6.57
C LEU A 569 -4.24 28.88 6.74
N LEU A 570 -3.52 28.23 5.84
CA LEU A 570 -3.12 26.84 5.97
C LEU A 570 -1.63 26.78 6.33
N THR A 571 -1.29 26.43 7.56
CA THR A 571 0.11 26.19 7.97
C THR A 571 0.47 24.73 7.76
N CYS A 572 1.60 24.47 7.11
CA CYS A 572 2.12 23.12 6.95
C CYS A 572 3.24 22.87 7.97
N VAL A 573 3.18 21.74 8.67
CA VAL A 573 4.19 21.35 9.66
C VAL A 573 4.69 19.95 9.33
N HIS A 574 6.01 19.78 9.28
CA HIS A 574 6.64 18.46 9.14
C HIS A 574 7.27 17.98 10.45
N VAL A 575 7.81 18.92 11.25
CA VAL A 575 8.47 18.61 12.51
C VAL A 575 8.06 19.61 13.59
N PRO A 576 8.00 19.21 14.87
CA PRO A 576 7.56 20.10 15.95
C PRO A 576 8.43 21.36 16.11
N ARG A 577 9.71 21.29 15.73
CA ARG A 577 10.64 22.42 15.78
C ARG A 577 10.18 23.63 14.95
N GLN A 578 9.34 23.43 13.93
CA GLN A 578 8.83 24.50 13.07
C GLN A 578 7.68 25.30 13.71
N VAL A 579 7.04 24.73 14.74
CA VAL A 579 5.83 25.30 15.34
C VAL A 579 6.08 26.66 16.02
N PRO A 580 7.14 26.88 16.81
CA PRO A 580 7.37 28.17 17.46
C PRO A 580 7.52 29.33 16.49
N GLY A 581 8.25 29.14 15.37
CA GLY A 581 8.40 30.16 14.34
C GLY A 581 7.08 30.49 13.63
N LEU A 582 6.25 29.48 13.36
CA LEU A 582 4.92 29.67 12.79
C LEU A 582 3.96 30.39 13.75
N ILE A 583 3.95 30.00 15.03
CA ILE A 583 3.14 30.68 16.06
C ILE A 583 3.60 32.14 16.21
N ALA A 584 4.91 32.39 16.25
CA ALA A 584 5.43 33.76 16.32
C ALA A 584 5.01 34.59 15.11
N LEU A 585 5.01 34.01 13.90
CA LEU A 585 4.52 34.70 12.71
C LEU A 585 3.01 35.01 12.78
N LEU A 586 2.21 34.08 13.31
CA LEU A 586 0.77 34.29 13.49
C LEU A 586 0.47 35.38 14.53
N ASP A 587 1.27 35.48 15.58
CA ASP A 587 1.19 36.52 16.61
C ASP A 587 1.60 37.89 16.04
N ILE A 588 2.70 37.91 15.27
CA ILE A 588 3.19 39.07 14.54
C ILE A 588 2.16 39.63 13.54
N ALA A 589 1.33 38.77 12.93
CA ALA A 589 0.27 39.17 12.01
C ALA A 589 -0.90 39.92 12.67
N HIS A 590 -0.85 40.15 13.99
CA HIS A 590 -1.80 40.92 14.79
C HIS A 590 -3.29 40.49 14.63
N PRO A 591 -3.65 39.29 15.11
CA PRO A 591 -5.04 38.85 15.11
C PRO A 591 -5.87 39.75 16.05
N THR A 592 -6.98 40.27 15.56
CA THR A 592 -7.93 41.06 16.38
C THR A 592 -9.35 40.59 16.18
N LYS A 593 -10.29 41.02 17.05
CA LYS A 593 -11.72 40.75 16.86
C LYS A 593 -12.30 41.37 15.58
N ARG A 594 -11.66 42.42 15.04
CA ARG A 594 -12.07 43.05 13.78
C ARG A 594 -11.46 42.32 12.58
N SER A 595 -10.22 41.86 12.72
CA SER A 595 -9.44 41.13 11.71
C SER A 595 -9.03 39.73 12.21
N PRO A 596 -9.98 38.79 12.38
CA PRO A 596 -9.66 37.47 12.92
C PRO A 596 -8.81 36.65 11.95
N ILE A 597 -7.97 35.78 12.51
CA ILE A 597 -7.15 34.83 11.74
C ILE A 597 -7.64 33.42 12.03
N PHE A 598 -8.08 32.71 11.00
CA PHE A 598 -8.45 31.31 11.09
C PHE A 598 -7.31 30.44 10.52
N VAL A 599 -6.77 29.53 11.35
CA VAL A 599 -5.60 28.74 11.00
C VAL A 599 -5.97 27.26 10.89
N TYR A 600 -5.71 26.68 9.73
CA TYR A 600 -5.70 25.24 9.53
C TYR A 600 -4.26 24.76 9.71
N ALA A 601 -3.97 24.08 10.82
CA ALA A 601 -2.65 23.52 11.10
C ALA A 601 -2.55 22.10 10.54
N LEU A 602 -1.93 21.96 9.37
CA LEU A 602 -1.79 20.70 8.64
C LEU A 602 -0.44 20.03 8.96
N HIS A 603 -0.49 18.96 9.76
CA HIS A 603 0.65 18.10 10.03
C HIS A 603 0.82 17.09 8.88
N LEU A 604 1.96 17.18 8.17
CA LEU A 604 2.31 16.35 7.02
C LEU A 604 3.20 15.18 7.46
N ILE A 605 2.67 13.97 7.38
CA ILE A 605 3.35 12.73 7.78
C ILE A 605 3.62 11.88 6.54
N GLU A 606 4.83 11.35 6.41
CA GLU A 606 5.17 10.42 5.33
C GLU A 606 4.45 9.08 5.49
N LEU A 607 3.80 8.64 4.41
CA LEU A 607 3.38 7.26 4.26
C LEU A 607 4.61 6.40 3.95
N THR A 608 5.33 5.97 5.00
CA THR A 608 6.20 4.79 4.91
C THR A 608 5.31 3.60 4.52
N GLY A 609 5.79 2.62 3.75
CA GLY A 609 4.98 1.53 3.14
C GLY A 609 4.14 0.64 4.09
N ARG A 610 4.04 1.02 5.36
CA ARG A 610 3.46 0.34 6.50
C ARG A 610 1.97 0.66 6.65
N THR A 611 1.15 -0.36 6.43
CA THR A 611 -0.31 -0.34 6.56
C THR A 611 -0.80 -0.14 8.00
N SER A 612 0.05 -0.39 9.00
CA SER A 612 -0.24 -0.28 10.44
C SER A 612 -0.03 1.13 11.02
N ALA A 613 0.91 1.92 10.50
CA ALA A 613 1.19 3.29 10.97
C ALA A 613 0.02 4.28 10.72
N ILE A 614 -0.81 3.94 9.74
CA ILE A 614 -2.04 4.63 9.31
C ILE A 614 -3.09 4.73 10.44
N LEU A 615 -3.19 3.71 11.29
CA LEU A 615 -4.26 3.59 12.30
C LEU A 615 -3.95 4.31 13.62
N LEU A 616 -2.67 4.48 13.96
CA LEU A 616 -2.25 5.06 15.23
C LEU A 616 -2.31 6.59 15.22
N ASN A 617 -1.89 7.21 14.11
CA ASN A 617 -1.69 8.66 14.00
C ASN A 617 -2.99 9.49 13.95
N THR A 618 -4.15 8.85 14.06
CA THR A 618 -5.46 9.49 13.88
C THR A 618 -6.40 9.25 15.06
N ALA A 619 -5.92 8.71 16.19
CA ALA A 619 -6.71 8.65 17.42
C ALA A 619 -6.89 10.08 18.01
N PRO A 620 -8.09 10.47 18.50
CA PRO A 620 -8.29 11.78 19.12
C PRO A 620 -7.51 11.88 20.44
N ALA A 621 -6.98 13.05 20.75
CA ALA A 621 -6.18 13.35 21.96
C ALA A 621 -6.95 13.27 23.29
N ASP A 622 -8.27 13.08 23.28
CA ASP A 622 -9.15 13.19 24.47
C ASP A 622 -9.17 11.98 25.43
N ALA A 623 -8.15 11.13 25.46
CA ALA A 623 -8.13 9.95 26.34
C ALA A 623 -7.00 10.01 27.38
N SER A 624 -7.38 10.28 28.63
CA SER A 624 -6.55 10.34 29.84
C SER A 624 -5.37 9.34 29.89
N PRO A 625 -4.17 9.74 30.34
CA PRO A 625 -3.02 8.86 30.41
C PRO A 625 -3.08 8.04 31.70
N SER A 626 -3.40 6.74 31.59
CA SER A 626 -3.13 5.81 32.68
C SER A 626 -2.49 4.52 32.15
N GLY A 627 -1.22 4.33 32.52
CA GLY A 627 -0.56 3.03 32.66
C GLY A 627 0.15 2.42 31.44
N ASN A 628 1.43 2.77 31.28
CA ASN A 628 2.62 1.90 31.11
C ASN A 628 3.61 2.36 30.03
N GLN A 629 4.84 2.60 30.50
CA GLN A 629 6.02 3.10 29.81
C GLN A 629 6.69 1.98 28.99
N HIS A 630 6.27 1.68 27.75
CA HIS A 630 7.05 0.89 26.79
C HIS A 630 6.54 1.11 25.35
N ALA A 631 6.79 2.29 24.76
CA ALA A 631 6.43 2.57 23.36
C ALA A 631 7.21 3.79 22.80
N HIS A 632 8.52 3.69 22.56
CA HIS A 632 9.35 4.88 22.28
C HIS A 632 9.73 5.13 20.80
N SER A 633 9.59 4.19 19.85
CA SER A 633 9.84 4.46 18.42
C SER A 633 8.59 5.05 17.72
N HIS A 634 7.46 4.35 17.75
CA HIS A 634 6.18 4.83 17.19
C HIS A 634 5.43 5.82 18.10
N GLY A 635 5.78 5.84 19.39
CA GLY A 635 5.45 6.95 20.27
C GLY A 635 6.10 8.26 19.83
N ARG A 636 7.15 8.25 18.99
CA ARG A 636 7.80 9.50 18.55
C ARG A 636 6.94 10.29 17.57
N ILE A 637 6.35 9.67 16.54
CA ILE A 637 5.48 10.39 15.58
C ILE A 637 4.17 10.82 16.27
N GLN A 638 3.60 9.96 17.11
CA GLN A 638 2.42 10.33 17.89
C GLN A 638 2.74 11.44 18.90
N ALA A 639 3.82 11.33 19.68
CA ALA A 639 4.24 12.40 20.61
C ALA A 639 4.63 13.68 19.90
N GLN A 640 5.20 13.60 18.69
CA GLN A 640 5.44 14.77 17.84
C GLN A 640 4.11 15.40 17.40
N SER A 641 3.13 14.59 16.98
CA SER A 641 1.79 15.07 16.61
C SER A 641 1.07 15.69 17.79
N ASP A 642 1.10 15.05 18.96
CA ASP A 642 0.51 15.54 20.21
C ASP A 642 1.21 16.82 20.66
N HIS A 643 2.53 16.90 20.54
CA HIS A 643 3.28 18.13 20.86
C HIS A 643 2.91 19.29 19.95
N ILE A 644 2.77 19.03 18.64
CA ILE A 644 2.33 20.06 17.68
C ILE A 644 0.89 20.48 18.01
N PHE A 645 0.00 19.51 18.25
CA PHE A 645 -1.39 19.76 18.62
C PHE A 645 -1.50 20.63 19.87
N HIS A 646 -0.84 20.24 20.97
CA HIS A 646 -0.86 20.99 22.23
C HIS A 646 -0.23 22.37 22.11
N ALA A 647 0.80 22.54 21.27
CA ALA A 647 1.39 23.86 21.03
C ALA A 647 0.38 24.80 20.36
N PHE A 648 -0.30 24.34 19.30
CA PHE A 648 -1.34 25.15 18.65
C PHE A 648 -2.59 25.33 19.52
N GLU A 649 -3.01 24.31 20.26
CA GLU A 649 -4.14 24.38 21.20
C GLU A 649 -3.86 25.40 22.31
N SER A 650 -2.65 25.42 22.86
CA SER A 650 -2.26 26.43 23.84
C SER A 650 -2.32 27.83 23.24
N TYR A 651 -1.83 28.02 22.01
CA TYR A 651 -1.89 29.31 21.33
C TYR A 651 -3.33 29.76 21.07
N ASP A 652 -4.23 28.86 20.65
CA ASP A 652 -5.66 29.14 20.45
C ASP A 652 -6.36 29.61 21.74
N GLN A 653 -5.97 29.05 22.90
CA GLN A 653 -6.53 29.44 24.19
C GLN A 653 -6.03 30.81 24.68
N TYR A 654 -4.78 31.16 24.38
CA TYR A 654 -4.18 32.42 24.83
C TYR A 654 -4.40 33.58 23.85
N ALA A 655 -4.44 33.32 22.54
CA ALA A 655 -4.51 34.35 21.51
C ALA A 655 -5.95 34.85 21.28
N GLY A 656 -6.19 36.13 21.57
CA GLY A 656 -7.48 36.76 21.27
C GLY A 656 -7.65 37.01 19.76
N GLY A 657 -8.64 36.38 19.11
CA GLY A 657 -8.94 36.63 17.70
C GLY A 657 -8.30 35.63 16.71
N VAL A 658 -7.72 34.55 17.22
CA VAL A 658 -7.30 33.37 16.44
C VAL A 658 -8.31 32.24 16.64
N SER A 659 -8.52 31.42 15.61
CA SER A 659 -9.18 30.12 15.75
C SER A 659 -8.38 29.08 14.99
N ILE A 660 -8.02 27.98 15.66
CA ILE A 660 -7.16 26.94 15.07
C ILE A 660 -7.90 25.62 14.91
N GLN A 661 -7.78 25.03 13.71
CA GLN A 661 -8.20 23.66 13.43
C GLN A 661 -7.00 22.80 13.05
N PHE A 662 -6.71 21.79 13.86
CA PHE A 662 -5.64 20.83 13.59
C PHE A 662 -6.09 19.75 12.60
N LEU A 663 -5.23 19.43 11.63
CA LEU A 663 -5.45 18.45 10.57
C LEU A 663 -4.18 17.61 10.38
N THR A 664 -4.35 16.34 10.02
CA THR A 664 -3.23 15.44 9.68
C THR A 664 -3.41 14.92 8.26
N ALA A 665 -2.38 15.04 7.42
CA ALA A 665 -2.33 14.40 6.11
C ALA A 665 -1.20 13.38 6.07
N ILE A 666 -1.53 12.15 5.65
CA ILE A 666 -0.60 11.03 5.55
C ILE A 666 -0.50 10.63 4.08
N SER A 667 0.64 10.86 3.45
CA SER A 667 0.86 10.47 2.06
C SER A 667 2.33 10.31 1.72
N PRO A 668 2.67 9.62 0.61
CA PRO A 668 4.04 9.60 0.10
C PRO A 668 4.51 11.00 -0.28
N TYR A 669 5.80 11.30 -0.09
CA TYR A 669 6.40 12.59 -0.44
C TYR A 669 6.08 13.06 -1.87
N ALA A 670 6.01 12.12 -2.81
CA ALA A 670 5.69 12.41 -4.21
C ALA A 670 4.31 13.06 -4.41
N THR A 671 3.34 12.81 -3.52
CA THR A 671 1.95 13.28 -3.64
C THR A 671 1.52 14.24 -2.52
N MET A 672 2.37 14.49 -1.51
CA MET A 672 2.04 15.39 -0.39
C MET A 672 1.61 16.80 -0.83
N HIS A 673 2.20 17.33 -1.90
CA HIS A 673 1.82 18.64 -2.42
C HIS A 673 0.34 18.66 -2.88
N GLU A 674 -0.19 17.54 -3.39
CA GLU A 674 -1.62 17.43 -3.74
C GLU A 674 -2.52 17.51 -2.49
N ASP A 675 -2.04 17.03 -1.32
CA ASP A 675 -2.78 17.15 -0.06
C ASP A 675 -2.81 18.60 0.42
N VAL A 676 -1.67 19.28 0.38
CA VAL A 676 -1.58 20.70 0.76
C VAL A 676 -2.50 21.54 -0.12
N ILE A 677 -2.45 21.32 -1.44
CA ILE A 677 -3.29 22.04 -2.41
C ILE A 677 -4.77 21.72 -2.20
N SER A 678 -5.13 20.44 -2.06
CA SER A 678 -6.53 20.04 -1.82
C SER A 678 -7.05 20.60 -0.50
N ALA A 679 -6.26 20.56 0.57
CA ALA A 679 -6.63 21.12 1.86
C ALA A 679 -6.84 22.64 1.77
N ALA A 680 -5.99 23.35 1.03
CA ALA A 680 -6.14 24.78 0.80
C ALA A 680 -7.43 25.10 0.01
N GLU A 681 -7.75 24.30 -1.01
CA GLU A 681 -9.00 24.43 -1.79
C GLU A 681 -10.24 24.16 -0.93
N ASP A 682 -10.27 23.03 -0.22
CA ASP A 682 -11.39 22.56 0.59
C ASP A 682 -11.72 23.48 1.76
N ARG A 683 -10.69 24.18 2.29
CA ARG A 683 -10.80 25.13 3.39
C ARG A 683 -10.88 26.59 2.97
N HIS A 684 -10.81 26.85 1.66
CA HIS A 684 -10.79 28.21 1.11
C HIS A 684 -9.71 29.08 1.76
N ALA A 685 -8.49 28.53 1.91
CA ALA A 685 -7.36 29.27 2.45
C ALA A 685 -6.94 30.38 1.48
N ALA A 686 -6.65 31.57 2.02
CA ALA A 686 -6.11 32.71 1.28
C ALA A 686 -4.57 32.70 1.24
N LEU A 687 -3.94 32.03 2.21
CA LEU A 687 -2.49 31.89 2.31
C LEU A 687 -2.11 30.47 2.74
N ILE A 688 -1.16 29.85 2.05
CA ILE A 688 -0.48 28.61 2.47
C ILE A 688 0.89 29.00 3.04
N LEU A 689 1.17 28.68 4.30
CA LEU A 689 2.50 28.84 4.89
C LEU A 689 3.26 27.51 4.89
N LEU A 690 4.39 27.50 4.20
CA LEU A 690 5.31 26.38 4.10
C LEU A 690 6.59 26.68 4.91
N PRO A 691 7.10 25.71 5.67
CA PRO A 691 8.41 25.84 6.27
C PRO A 691 9.50 25.68 5.21
N PHE A 692 10.62 26.36 5.39
CA PHE A 692 11.78 26.16 4.54
C PHE A 692 12.37 24.75 4.71
N HIS A 693 12.91 24.20 3.61
CA HIS A 693 13.41 22.82 3.59
C HIS A 693 14.74 22.63 4.36
N LYS A 694 15.42 23.75 4.72
CA LYS A 694 16.59 23.77 5.62
C LYS A 694 16.19 24.40 6.95
N HIS A 695 16.79 23.95 8.05
CA HIS A 695 16.58 24.50 9.39
C HIS A 695 17.87 25.01 10.01
N HIS A 696 17.74 26.00 10.90
CA HIS A 696 18.86 26.58 11.63
C HIS A 696 19.41 25.61 12.69
N THR A 697 20.71 25.40 12.70
CA THR A 697 21.43 24.58 13.68
C THR A 697 22.08 25.44 14.76
N VAL A 698 22.43 24.83 15.90
CA VAL A 698 23.07 25.55 17.03
C VAL A 698 24.45 26.10 16.62
N ASP A 699 25.09 25.47 15.63
CA ASP A 699 26.38 25.89 15.07
C ASP A 699 26.27 27.10 14.13
N GLY A 700 25.07 27.71 13.99
CA GLY A 700 24.82 28.85 13.10
C GLY A 700 24.63 28.49 11.62
N GLY A 701 24.79 27.22 11.25
CA GLY A 701 24.58 26.73 9.88
C GLY A 701 23.13 26.32 9.61
N MET A 702 22.76 26.23 8.32
CA MET A 702 21.47 25.68 7.87
C MET A 702 21.65 24.23 7.39
N ARG A 703 20.94 23.27 7.98
CA ARG A 703 20.96 21.86 7.52
C ARG A 703 19.67 21.50 6.80
N PRO A 704 19.73 20.74 5.69
CA PRO A 704 18.53 20.24 5.03
C PRO A 704 17.80 19.26 5.97
N ASN A 705 16.46 19.26 5.90
CA ASN A 705 15.62 18.21 6.49
C ASN A 705 15.69 16.95 5.61
N HIS A 706 14.59 16.63 4.92
CA HIS A 706 14.53 15.61 3.89
C HIS A 706 14.63 16.29 2.51
N PRO A 707 15.43 15.77 1.55
CA PRO A 707 15.47 16.32 0.19
C PRO A 707 14.09 16.44 -0.49
N ALA A 708 13.13 15.59 -0.11
CA ALA A 708 11.78 15.62 -0.65
C ALA A 708 10.97 16.87 -0.25
N CYS A 709 11.26 17.51 0.88
CA CYS A 709 10.57 18.74 1.32
C CYS A 709 10.75 19.89 0.31
N ARG A 710 11.93 19.98 -0.32
CA ARG A 710 12.20 20.97 -1.36
C ARG A 710 11.31 20.75 -2.58
N ALA A 711 11.21 19.49 -3.03
CA ALA A 711 10.34 19.14 -4.15
C ALA A 711 8.87 19.46 -3.86
N ILE A 712 8.39 19.22 -2.63
CA ILE A 712 7.04 19.61 -2.21
C ILE A 712 6.85 21.13 -2.30
N ASN A 713 7.76 21.91 -1.73
CA ASN A 713 7.64 23.38 -1.77
C ASN A 713 7.55 23.90 -3.21
N GLN A 714 8.40 23.37 -4.10
CA GLN A 714 8.37 23.73 -5.53
C GLN A 714 7.06 23.32 -6.21
N SER A 715 6.56 22.10 -5.95
CA SER A 715 5.28 21.65 -6.49
C SER A 715 4.11 22.49 -5.98
N VAL A 716 4.07 22.84 -4.69
CA VAL A 716 3.04 23.73 -4.13
C VAL A 716 3.11 25.12 -4.75
N LEU A 717 4.28 25.75 -4.83
CA LEU A 717 4.44 27.07 -5.47
C LEU A 717 3.96 27.08 -6.93
N SER A 718 4.11 25.97 -7.64
CA SER A 718 3.75 25.88 -9.06
C SER A 718 2.25 25.76 -9.30
N ALA A 719 1.52 25.14 -8.36
CA ALA A 719 0.14 24.67 -8.54
C ALA A 719 -0.85 25.17 -7.48
N ALA A 720 -0.41 25.96 -6.50
CA ALA A 720 -1.26 26.47 -5.43
C ALA A 720 -2.42 27.36 -5.95
N PRO A 721 -3.62 27.22 -5.37
CA PRO A 721 -4.81 27.98 -5.76
C PRO A 721 -4.83 29.40 -5.17
N CYS A 722 -3.99 29.68 -4.17
CA CYS A 722 -3.92 30.92 -3.40
C CYS A 722 -2.47 31.34 -3.14
N SER A 723 -2.27 32.47 -2.45
CA SER A 723 -0.93 32.95 -2.10
C SER A 723 -0.15 31.93 -1.27
N VAL A 724 1.16 31.85 -1.48
CA VAL A 724 2.05 30.91 -0.78
C VAL A 724 3.17 31.70 -0.11
N GLY A 725 3.40 31.44 1.17
CA GLY A 725 4.52 31.99 1.93
C GLY A 725 5.50 30.89 2.33
N ILE A 726 6.80 31.12 2.15
CA ILE A 726 7.87 30.24 2.66
C ILE A 726 8.56 30.95 3.81
N LEU A 727 8.52 30.35 5.00
CA LEU A 727 9.18 30.86 6.18
C LEU A 727 10.56 30.20 6.38
N VAL A 728 11.60 31.01 6.25
CA VAL A 728 12.97 30.68 6.67
C VAL A 728 13.12 31.11 8.13
N ASP A 729 12.85 30.19 9.05
CA ASP A 729 12.93 30.45 10.49
C ASP A 729 14.37 30.39 11.00
N ARG A 730 14.86 31.53 11.53
CA ARG A 730 16.15 31.67 12.23
C ARG A 730 15.98 31.98 13.72
N GLY A 731 14.87 31.57 14.31
CA GLY A 731 14.57 31.76 15.73
C GLY A 731 13.55 32.86 16.01
N LEU A 732 12.58 33.06 15.10
CA LEU A 732 11.51 34.05 15.24
C LEU A 732 10.70 33.86 16.54
N GLY A 733 10.62 32.62 17.02
CA GLY A 733 9.98 32.24 18.29
C GLY A 733 10.66 32.75 19.56
N SER A 734 11.85 33.37 19.49
CA SER A 734 12.50 33.95 20.67
C SER A 734 11.75 35.22 21.13
N HIS A 735 11.47 35.34 22.43
CA HIS A 735 10.76 36.49 23.00
C HIS A 735 11.68 37.71 23.05
N ARG A 736 11.38 38.72 22.22
CA ARG A 736 11.93 40.08 22.31
C ARG A 736 10.80 41.07 22.56
N ALA A 737 11.06 42.09 23.37
CA ALA A 737 10.06 43.08 23.80
C ALA A 737 9.55 43.96 22.66
N THR A 738 10.38 44.22 21.65
CA THR A 738 10.05 44.95 20.43
C THR A 738 10.69 44.23 19.25
N ARG A 739 9.94 44.01 18.18
CA ARG A 739 10.44 43.37 16.96
C ARG A 739 10.52 44.36 15.81
N ARG A 740 11.63 44.35 15.06
CA ARG A 740 11.77 45.15 13.83
C ARG A 740 11.58 44.28 12.60
N ILE A 741 10.64 44.68 11.74
CA ILE A 741 10.27 43.97 10.52
C ILE A 741 10.51 44.91 9.34
N THR A 742 11.35 44.48 8.41
CA THR A 742 11.62 45.24 7.18
C THR A 742 10.97 44.55 5.98
N LEU A 743 10.10 45.26 5.28
CA LEU A 743 9.56 44.86 3.98
C LEU A 743 10.43 45.45 2.87
N LEU A 744 10.94 44.61 1.96
CA LEU A 744 11.62 45.07 0.75
C LEU A 744 10.63 45.03 -0.41
N PHE A 745 10.35 46.19 -1.01
CA PHE A 745 9.36 46.35 -2.08
C PHE A 745 10.06 46.76 -3.38
N PHE A 746 10.08 45.87 -4.37
CA PHE A 746 10.64 46.08 -5.71
C PHE A 746 9.56 46.33 -6.78
N GLY A 747 8.29 46.02 -6.45
CA GLY A 747 7.13 46.20 -7.30
C GLY A 747 6.62 44.89 -7.91
N GLY A 748 5.32 44.85 -8.19
CA GLY A 748 4.65 43.68 -8.76
C GLY A 748 3.80 42.87 -7.77
N PRO A 749 3.14 41.81 -8.26
CA PRO A 749 2.08 41.11 -7.54
C PRO A 749 2.52 40.46 -6.22
N ASP A 750 3.71 39.85 -6.19
CA ASP A 750 4.23 39.18 -5.01
C ASP A 750 4.54 40.17 -3.87
N ASP A 751 5.07 41.34 -4.21
CA ASP A 751 5.37 42.41 -3.25
C ASP A 751 4.10 43.08 -2.71
N ARG A 752 3.02 43.13 -3.50
CA ARG A 752 1.70 43.60 -3.01
C ARG A 752 1.12 42.69 -1.95
N GLU A 753 1.26 41.37 -2.10
CA GLU A 753 0.88 40.40 -1.05
C GLU A 753 1.71 40.59 0.22
N ALA A 754 3.01 40.85 0.05
CA ALA A 754 3.93 41.14 1.14
C ALA A 754 3.58 42.44 1.88
N LEU A 755 3.24 43.51 1.14
CA LEU A 755 2.78 44.78 1.68
C LEU A 755 1.44 44.63 2.41
N ALA A 756 0.50 43.85 1.87
CA ALA A 756 -0.78 43.59 2.53
C ALA A 756 -0.60 42.86 3.88
N LEU A 757 0.32 41.90 3.95
CA LEU A 757 0.65 41.23 5.21
C LEU A 757 1.37 42.17 6.18
N ALA A 758 2.36 42.95 5.71
CA ALA A 758 3.08 43.93 6.52
C ALA A 758 2.15 45.02 7.09
N SER A 759 1.15 45.46 6.31
CA SER A 759 0.10 46.38 6.74
C SER A 759 -0.72 45.85 7.92
N ARG A 760 -0.89 44.53 8.03
CA ARG A 760 -1.50 43.91 9.23
C ARG A 760 -0.56 43.92 10.42
N MET A 761 0.71 43.61 10.19
CA MET A 761 1.75 43.58 11.23
C MET A 761 1.95 44.96 11.86
N ALA A 762 1.82 46.04 11.07
CA ALA A 762 1.96 47.43 11.54
C ALA A 762 0.92 47.83 12.61
N GLY A 763 -0.19 47.08 12.73
CA GLY A 763 -1.16 47.31 13.81
C GLY A 763 -0.70 46.83 15.18
N HIS A 764 0.38 46.06 15.27
CA HIS A 764 0.84 45.48 16.52
C HIS A 764 1.67 46.50 17.32
N PRO A 765 1.34 46.78 18.60
CA PRO A 765 1.99 47.85 19.40
C PRO A 765 3.46 47.60 19.77
N ALA A 766 3.97 46.40 19.49
CA ALA A 766 5.33 45.95 19.81
C ALA A 766 6.16 45.63 18.55
N ILE A 767 5.63 45.97 17.38
CA ILE A 767 6.27 45.73 16.09
C ILE A 767 6.50 47.07 15.41
N ASP A 768 7.73 47.28 15.01
CA ASP A 768 8.15 48.40 14.20
C ASP A 768 8.31 47.91 12.75
N VAL A 769 7.51 48.46 11.83
CA VAL A 769 7.47 48.04 10.43
C VAL A 769 8.11 49.13 9.58
N THR A 770 9.18 48.77 8.87
CA THR A 770 9.85 49.64 7.89
C THR A 770 9.60 49.10 6.49
N VAL A 771 9.06 49.92 5.60
CA VAL A 771 8.87 49.60 4.17
C VAL A 771 9.95 50.31 3.35
N LEU A 772 10.86 49.53 2.76
CA LEU A 772 11.90 49.99 1.85
C LEU A 772 11.47 49.75 0.41
N ARG A 773 11.11 50.83 -0.30
CA ARG A 773 10.76 50.78 -1.72
C ARG A 773 11.99 51.03 -2.59
N PHE A 774 12.29 50.12 -3.49
CA PHE A 774 13.38 50.24 -4.46
C PHE A 774 12.85 50.74 -5.80
N VAL A 775 13.41 51.84 -6.30
CA VAL A 775 13.02 52.45 -7.58
C VAL A 775 14.24 52.55 -8.48
N HIS A 776 14.09 52.13 -9.74
CA HIS A 776 15.18 52.17 -10.71
C HIS A 776 15.54 53.61 -11.09
N ALA A 777 16.85 53.95 -11.10
CA ALA A 777 17.35 55.31 -11.33
C ALA A 777 16.86 55.96 -12.63
N ALA A 778 16.74 55.20 -13.72
CA ALA A 778 16.21 55.71 -15.00
C ALA A 778 14.74 56.19 -14.91
N ARG A 779 13.94 55.64 -13.98
CA ARG A 779 12.56 56.07 -13.75
C ARG A 779 12.47 57.25 -12.78
N ALA A 780 13.34 57.33 -11.76
CA ALA A 780 13.38 58.46 -10.83
C ALA A 780 13.63 59.82 -11.53
N HIS A 781 14.46 59.84 -12.58
CA HIS A 781 14.76 61.06 -13.35
C HIS A 781 13.57 61.57 -14.19
N SER A 782 12.53 60.76 -14.40
CA SER A 782 11.33 61.16 -15.15
C SER A 782 10.31 61.95 -14.31
N GLN A 783 10.42 61.94 -12.98
CA GLN A 783 9.50 62.64 -12.07
C GLN A 783 9.96 64.05 -11.65
N SER A 784 11.23 64.41 -11.85
CA SER A 784 11.82 65.66 -11.33
C SER A 784 12.06 66.77 -12.39
N GLY A 785 11.84 66.51 -13.68
CA GLY A 785 12.18 67.44 -14.78
C GLY A 785 10.98 68.22 -15.35
N SER A 786 11.13 69.55 -15.46
CA SER A 786 10.25 70.43 -16.24
C SER A 786 9.95 69.91 -17.65
N PRO A 787 8.76 70.19 -18.24
CA PRO A 787 8.34 69.59 -19.49
C PRO A 787 9.00 70.28 -20.69
N LYS A 788 10.25 69.91 -21.03
CA LYS A 788 10.89 70.24 -22.32
C LYS A 788 12.30 69.62 -22.43
N THR A 789 12.42 68.29 -22.50
CA THR A 789 13.49 67.65 -23.28
C THR A 789 13.06 66.23 -23.65
N GLU A 790 13.46 65.80 -24.84
CA GLU A 790 13.01 64.59 -25.55
C GLU A 790 12.73 63.37 -24.68
N ARG A 791 11.51 62.83 -24.84
CA ARG A 791 11.14 61.48 -24.41
C ARG A 791 12.07 60.48 -25.11
N VAL A 792 13.10 60.01 -24.41
CA VAL A 792 13.65 58.69 -24.70
C VAL A 792 12.60 57.70 -24.22
N VAL A 793 11.73 57.31 -25.16
CA VAL A 793 10.74 56.25 -24.98
C VAL A 793 11.50 54.94 -24.85
N THR A 794 11.87 54.55 -23.63
CA THR A 794 12.04 53.13 -23.33
C THR A 794 10.64 52.53 -23.36
N VAL A 795 10.43 51.54 -24.23
CA VAL A 795 9.19 50.79 -24.41
C VAL A 795 8.86 50.06 -23.10
N ALA A 796 8.23 50.75 -22.14
CA ALA A 796 7.53 50.10 -21.04
C ALA A 796 6.22 49.57 -21.63
N GLY A 797 6.01 48.25 -21.58
CA GLY A 797 4.76 47.65 -22.05
C GLY A 797 3.56 48.18 -21.23
N GLU A 798 2.37 48.21 -21.84
CA GLU A 798 1.12 48.65 -21.17
C GLU A 798 0.87 47.93 -19.83
N ASP A 799 1.35 46.69 -19.68
CA ASP A 799 1.26 45.90 -18.46
C ASP A 799 2.20 46.38 -17.34
N GLU A 800 3.37 46.96 -17.66
CA GLU A 800 4.28 47.51 -16.66
C GLU A 800 3.78 48.82 -16.08
N GLU A 801 3.23 49.71 -16.91
CA GLU A 801 2.60 50.94 -16.44
C GLU A 801 1.35 50.64 -15.61
N ARG A 802 0.57 49.62 -15.99
CA ARG A 802 -0.58 49.15 -15.21
C ARG A 802 -0.16 48.65 -13.84
N ASP A 803 0.85 47.78 -13.79
CA ASP A 803 1.35 47.25 -12.51
C ASP A 803 1.91 48.37 -11.63
N TRP A 804 2.64 49.32 -12.21
CA TRP A 804 3.14 50.47 -11.47
C TRP A 804 2.02 51.31 -10.85
N ARG A 805 0.92 51.54 -11.58
CA ARG A 805 -0.24 52.28 -11.05
C ARG A 805 -0.87 51.58 -9.85
N ILE A 806 -0.98 50.25 -9.91
CA ILE A 806 -1.50 49.45 -8.79
C ILE A 806 -0.50 49.50 -7.62
N ASP A 807 0.81 49.42 -7.89
CA ASP A 807 1.85 49.54 -6.86
C ASP A 807 1.77 50.89 -6.13
N GLU A 808 1.61 52.00 -6.86
CA GLU A 808 1.42 53.33 -6.27
C GLU A 808 0.15 53.42 -5.41
N GLU A 809 -0.95 52.85 -5.87
CA GLU A 809 -2.20 52.83 -5.09
C GLU A 809 -2.03 52.03 -3.79
N CYS A 810 -1.34 50.89 -3.84
CA CYS A 810 -1.08 50.05 -2.66
C CYS A 810 -0.16 50.75 -1.64
N VAL A 811 0.91 51.37 -2.12
CA VAL A 811 1.86 52.11 -1.28
C VAL A 811 1.18 53.35 -0.70
N GLY A 812 0.38 54.07 -1.50
CA GLY A 812 -0.42 55.20 -1.06
C GLY A 812 -1.39 54.81 0.05
N GLU A 813 -2.15 53.72 -0.10
CA GLU A 813 -3.07 53.23 0.94
C GLU A 813 -2.31 52.87 2.23
N PHE A 814 -1.14 52.24 2.13
CA PHE A 814 -0.31 51.92 3.29
C PHE A 814 0.15 53.19 4.03
N GLN A 815 0.64 54.19 3.30
CA GLN A 815 1.07 55.47 3.88
C GLN A 815 -0.10 56.26 4.48
N GLU A 816 -1.27 56.23 3.86
CA GLU A 816 -2.48 56.87 4.43
C GLU A 816 -2.91 56.22 5.75
N ARG A 817 -2.77 54.90 5.87
CA ARG A 817 -3.19 54.14 7.06
C ARG A 817 -2.19 54.21 8.21
N TRP A 818 -0.89 54.12 7.91
CA TRP A 818 0.19 53.93 8.90
C TRP A 818 1.25 55.04 8.90
N GLY A 819 1.09 56.05 8.03
CA GLY A 819 1.95 57.22 8.01
C GLY A 819 1.87 58.05 9.29
N GLY A 820 2.87 58.91 9.50
CA GLY A 820 2.93 59.77 10.69
C GLY A 820 3.66 59.16 11.90
N GLY A 821 4.54 58.17 11.68
CA GLY A 821 5.46 57.65 12.70
C GLY A 821 5.05 56.32 13.34
N ILE A 822 4.04 55.62 12.81
CA ILE A 822 3.66 54.26 13.25
C ILE A 822 4.39 53.19 12.43
N ALA A 823 4.50 53.40 11.12
CA ALA A 823 5.38 52.63 10.25
C ALA A 823 6.31 53.60 9.49
N GLU A 824 7.57 53.20 9.32
CA GLU A 824 8.54 53.96 8.54
C GLU A 824 8.43 53.58 7.06
N TYR A 825 8.42 54.58 6.18
CA TYR A 825 8.47 54.38 4.73
C TYR A 825 9.68 55.12 4.18
N GLU A 826 10.54 54.39 3.47
CA GLU A 826 11.74 54.91 2.83
C GLU A 826 11.80 54.48 1.37
N GLU A 827 12.10 55.43 0.49
CA GLU A 827 12.31 55.17 -0.92
C GLU A 827 13.80 55.27 -1.28
N ARG A 828 14.33 54.23 -1.93
CA ARG A 828 15.74 54.09 -2.28
C ARG A 828 15.87 53.96 -3.80
N VAL A 829 16.55 54.92 -4.40
CA VAL A 829 16.85 54.91 -5.83
C VAL A 829 18.12 54.10 -6.07
N VAL A 830 18.03 53.08 -6.92
CA VAL A 830 19.12 52.15 -7.24
C VAL A 830 19.22 51.93 -8.75
N SER A 831 20.43 51.72 -9.26
CA SER A 831 20.68 51.56 -10.69
C SER A 831 20.81 50.10 -11.09
N ASN A 832 21.49 49.28 -10.27
CA ASN A 832 21.83 47.89 -10.57
C ASN A 832 21.68 47.00 -9.33
N ALA A 833 21.72 45.67 -9.52
CA ALA A 833 21.65 44.69 -8.43
C ALA A 833 22.74 44.85 -7.35
N GLU A 834 23.96 45.26 -7.72
CA GLU A 834 25.04 45.49 -6.74
C GLU A 834 24.71 46.63 -5.77
N GLU A 835 24.16 47.74 -6.27
CA GLU A 835 23.69 48.86 -5.44
C GLU A 835 22.52 48.43 -4.56
N THR A 836 21.59 47.61 -5.10
CA THR A 836 20.50 47.01 -4.32
C THR A 836 21.04 46.23 -3.13
N VAL A 837 22.01 45.33 -3.34
CA VAL A 837 22.63 44.54 -2.27
C VAL A 837 23.35 45.44 -1.24
N ALA A 838 24.05 46.46 -1.70
CA ALA A 838 24.73 47.42 -0.82
C ALA A 838 23.74 48.18 0.07
N VAL A 839 22.60 48.60 -0.46
CA VAL A 839 21.53 49.26 0.31
C VAL A 839 20.93 48.31 1.34
N ILE A 840 20.62 47.06 0.97
CA ILE A 840 20.07 46.08 1.92
C ILE A 840 21.07 45.79 3.06
N ARG A 841 22.38 45.73 2.77
CA ARG A 841 23.43 45.58 3.79
C ARG A 841 23.62 46.81 4.67
N GLY A 842 23.30 48.00 4.15
CA GLY A 842 23.39 49.27 4.85
C GLY A 842 22.16 49.62 5.68
N VAL A 843 21.15 48.74 5.76
CA VAL A 843 19.98 48.95 6.64
C VAL A 843 20.43 48.93 8.10
N ASP A 844 20.21 50.03 8.81
CA ASP A 844 20.68 50.20 10.18
C ASP A 844 19.90 49.33 11.17
N GLY A 845 20.64 48.67 12.07
CA GLY A 845 20.10 47.90 13.19
C GLY A 845 19.87 46.41 12.94
N ILE A 846 19.61 45.68 14.03
CA ILE A 846 19.35 44.23 13.98
C ILE A 846 17.88 44.03 13.63
N GLN A 847 17.63 43.56 12.42
CA GLN A 847 16.28 43.16 11.98
C GLN A 847 15.93 41.77 12.54
N ASP A 848 14.69 41.58 12.98
CA ASP A 848 14.20 40.28 13.43
C ASP A 848 13.64 39.47 12.26
N MET A 849 13.06 40.16 11.27
CA MET A 849 12.42 39.54 10.12
C MET A 849 12.47 40.42 8.87
N TYR A 850 12.76 39.81 7.72
CA TYR A 850 12.53 40.40 6.41
C TYR A 850 11.30 39.78 5.76
N VAL A 851 10.47 40.62 5.15
CA VAL A 851 9.36 40.20 4.29
C VAL A 851 9.69 40.62 2.86
N VAL A 852 9.58 39.70 1.90
CA VAL A 852 9.89 39.95 0.49
C VAL A 852 8.90 39.21 -0.41
N GLY A 853 8.55 39.80 -1.55
CA GLY A 853 7.92 39.02 -2.62
C GLY A 853 8.96 38.14 -3.32
N ARG A 854 8.50 37.00 -3.86
CA ARG A 854 9.34 36.06 -4.61
C ARG A 854 9.85 36.67 -5.92
N GLY A 855 9.08 37.58 -6.53
CA GLY A 855 9.41 38.25 -7.79
C GLY A 855 9.29 37.31 -9.00
N HIS A 856 8.40 36.32 -8.95
CA HIS A 856 8.36 35.25 -9.95
C HIS A 856 7.91 35.77 -11.33
N GLY A 857 8.77 35.64 -12.34
CA GLY A 857 8.42 35.79 -13.77
C GLY A 857 8.69 37.17 -14.39
N LYS A 858 9.28 38.11 -13.66
CA LYS A 858 9.79 39.38 -14.21
C LYS A 858 11.26 39.55 -13.85
N GLU A 859 12.13 39.55 -14.85
CA GLU A 859 13.53 39.96 -14.67
C GLU A 859 13.56 41.47 -14.48
N SER A 860 13.71 41.91 -13.23
CA SER A 860 13.91 43.32 -12.94
C SER A 860 15.39 43.65 -13.11
N PRO A 861 15.75 44.81 -13.70
CA PRO A 861 17.15 45.26 -13.75
C PRO A 861 17.77 45.41 -12.34
N LEU A 862 16.94 45.57 -11.31
CA LEU A 862 17.37 45.67 -9.91
C LEU A 862 17.77 44.33 -9.27
N THR A 863 17.39 43.22 -9.90
CA THR A 863 17.70 41.85 -9.43
C THR A 863 18.43 41.02 -10.48
N ALA A 864 18.72 41.61 -11.65
CA ALA A 864 19.44 40.96 -12.75
C ALA A 864 20.81 40.45 -12.29
N GLY A 865 21.11 39.18 -12.61
CA GLY A 865 22.36 38.51 -12.24
C GLY A 865 22.36 37.87 -10.84
N LEU A 866 21.41 38.17 -9.96
CA LEU A 866 21.29 37.48 -8.65
C LEU A 866 20.72 36.06 -8.80
N THR A 867 19.92 35.81 -9.84
CA THR A 867 19.30 34.50 -10.10
C THR A 867 20.28 33.45 -10.57
N ASP A 868 21.34 33.86 -11.29
CA ASP A 868 22.32 32.96 -11.91
C ASP A 868 23.16 32.19 -10.88
N TRP A 869 23.26 32.74 -9.67
CA TRP A 869 24.03 32.19 -8.55
C TRP A 869 23.13 31.66 -7.43
N SER A 870 21.84 31.43 -7.70
CA SER A 870 20.88 31.03 -6.67
C SER A 870 21.00 29.56 -6.25
N GLU A 871 21.09 29.31 -4.95
CA GLU A 871 21.08 27.94 -4.40
C GLU A 871 19.65 27.40 -4.25
N CYS A 872 18.73 28.27 -3.83
CA CYS A 872 17.33 27.95 -3.50
C CYS A 872 16.35 28.84 -4.31
N PRO A 873 16.13 28.57 -5.61
CA PRO A 873 15.25 29.35 -6.49
C PRO A 873 13.77 29.36 -6.06
N GLU A 874 13.36 28.46 -5.15
CA GLU A 874 12.06 28.55 -4.50
C GLU A 874 11.85 29.85 -3.67
N LEU A 875 12.93 30.52 -3.24
CA LEU A 875 12.87 31.78 -2.47
C LEU A 875 12.92 33.05 -3.34
N GLY A 876 13.23 32.93 -4.64
CA GLY A 876 13.49 34.09 -5.50
C GLY A 876 14.85 34.76 -5.22
N PRO A 877 15.27 35.74 -6.03
CA PRO A 877 16.63 36.30 -5.99
C PRO A 877 16.96 36.96 -4.64
N ILE A 878 16.06 37.79 -4.12
CA ILE A 878 16.27 38.50 -2.84
C ILE A 878 16.10 37.56 -1.65
N GLY A 879 15.08 36.68 -1.69
CA GLY A 879 14.85 35.71 -0.62
C GLY A 879 16.02 34.73 -0.46
N ASP A 880 16.61 34.27 -1.57
CA ASP A 880 17.80 33.40 -1.56
C ASP A 880 19.04 34.14 -1.06
N LEU A 881 19.25 35.39 -1.49
CA LEU A 881 20.32 36.24 -0.96
C LEU A 881 20.23 36.39 0.56
N LEU A 882 19.05 36.70 1.09
CA LEU A 882 18.84 36.85 2.54
C LEU A 882 18.95 35.52 3.29
N ALA A 883 18.61 34.40 2.65
CA ALA A 883 18.73 33.06 3.21
C ALA A 883 20.17 32.52 3.17
N SER A 884 21.02 33.04 2.28
CA SER A 884 22.41 32.62 2.11
C SER A 884 23.26 32.88 3.36
N PRO A 885 24.16 31.96 3.73
CA PRO A 885 25.12 32.19 4.81
C PRO A 885 26.08 33.35 4.50
N ASP A 886 26.35 33.64 3.22
CA ASP A 886 27.28 34.70 2.80
C ASP A 886 26.76 36.11 3.11
N PHE A 887 25.45 36.25 3.26
CA PHE A 887 24.83 37.51 3.65
C PHE A 887 24.91 37.75 5.17
N GLY A 888 25.11 36.70 5.97
CA GLY A 888 25.39 36.80 7.41
C GLY A 888 24.23 37.31 8.28
N THR A 889 22.99 37.34 7.77
CA THR A 889 21.84 37.79 8.57
C THR A 889 21.38 36.74 9.56
N THR A 890 21.05 37.18 10.79
CA THR A 890 20.36 36.37 11.79
C THR A 890 18.84 36.50 11.73
N ALA A 891 18.33 37.42 10.90
CA ALA A 891 16.90 37.67 10.72
C ALA A 891 16.21 36.48 10.04
N SER A 892 14.96 36.22 10.42
CA SER A 892 14.09 35.27 9.69
C SER A 892 13.62 35.90 8.38
N VAL A 893 13.32 35.10 7.37
CA VAL A 893 12.89 35.62 6.05
C VAL A 893 11.56 34.98 5.68
N LEU A 894 10.57 35.80 5.33
CA LEU A 894 9.31 35.34 4.74
C LEU A 894 9.25 35.78 3.29
N VAL A 895 9.21 34.79 2.41
CA VAL A 895 9.04 35.00 0.97
C VAL A 895 7.59 34.73 0.61
N LEU A 896 6.92 35.68 -0.04
CA LEU A 896 5.52 35.55 -0.47
C LEU A 896 5.42 35.47 -2.00
N GLN A 897 4.53 34.61 -2.48
CA GLN A 897 4.16 34.51 -3.88
C GLN A 897 2.65 34.60 -4.02
N GLN A 898 2.17 35.41 -4.96
CA GLN A 898 0.75 35.48 -5.28
C GLN A 898 0.26 34.20 -5.96
N GLY A 899 -0.96 33.77 -5.61
CA GLY A 899 -1.59 32.60 -6.22
C GLY A 899 -2.01 32.83 -7.67
N LYS A 900 -1.75 31.88 -8.57
CA LYS A 900 -2.14 31.93 -9.99
C LYS A 900 -3.66 31.97 -10.23
N GLY A 901 -4.45 31.72 -9.19
CA GLY A 901 -5.91 31.72 -9.23
C GLY A 901 -6.58 33.06 -8.97
N GLY A 902 -5.82 34.14 -8.74
CA GLY A 902 -6.35 35.50 -8.71
C GLY A 902 -6.86 35.87 -10.10
N ALA A 903 -8.14 36.22 -10.23
CA ALA A 903 -8.60 36.87 -11.44
C ALA A 903 -7.72 38.13 -11.68
N PRO A 904 -7.33 38.44 -12.92
CA PRO A 904 -6.70 39.73 -13.20
C PRO A 904 -7.60 40.84 -12.61
N ALA A 905 -6.99 41.89 -12.07
CA ALA A 905 -7.66 43.05 -11.45
C ALA A 905 -8.78 43.65 -12.34
N ASP A 906 -8.77 43.32 -13.63
CA ASP A 906 -9.68 43.69 -14.72
C ASP A 906 -11.19 43.48 -14.49
N THR A 907 -11.63 42.66 -13.52
CA THR A 907 -13.09 42.47 -13.32
C THR A 907 -13.71 43.33 -12.20
N MET A 908 -12.94 44.15 -11.47
CA MET A 908 -13.51 44.86 -10.30
C MET A 908 -13.30 46.38 -10.25
N MET A 909 -12.52 46.98 -11.14
CA MET A 909 -12.41 48.45 -11.24
C MET A 909 -13.38 49.03 -12.30
N GLU A 910 -14.69 48.85 -12.12
CA GLU A 910 -15.67 49.82 -12.64
C GLU A 910 -16.07 50.74 -11.47
N PRO A 911 -15.99 52.09 -11.59
CA PRO A 911 -16.38 52.99 -10.53
C PRO A 911 -17.91 53.08 -10.51
N LYS A 912 -18.58 52.23 -9.73
CA LYS A 912 -20.02 52.36 -9.48
C LYS A 912 -20.35 52.32 -8.00
N GLY A 913 -20.44 53.53 -7.45
CA GLY A 913 -21.46 53.96 -6.49
C GLY A 913 -21.45 53.28 -5.11
N ARG A 914 -21.36 54.11 -4.06
CA ARG A 914 -21.83 53.76 -2.71
C ARG A 914 -23.22 53.12 -2.79
N VAL A 915 -23.28 51.79 -2.72
CA VAL A 915 -24.51 51.07 -2.41
C VAL A 915 -24.44 50.74 -0.94
N TYR A 916 -25.22 51.47 -0.15
CA TYR A 916 -25.54 51.11 1.22
C TYR A 916 -26.07 49.68 1.25
N MET A 917 -25.33 48.74 1.84
CA MET A 917 -25.87 47.43 2.15
C MET A 917 -26.93 47.59 3.25
N ASN A 918 -28.17 47.33 2.86
CA ASN A 918 -29.32 47.32 3.74
C ASN A 918 -29.19 46.21 4.78
N LYS A 919 -29.62 46.53 6.01
CA LYS A 919 -29.56 45.75 7.25
C LYS A 919 -30.35 44.41 7.26
N ALA A 920 -30.69 43.83 6.10
CA ALA A 920 -31.61 42.71 5.99
C ALA A 920 -30.95 41.32 5.82
N ASP A 921 -29.67 41.24 5.43
CA ASP A 921 -29.01 39.95 5.17
C ASP A 921 -28.32 39.32 6.41
N HIS A 922 -28.32 40.02 7.55
CA HIS A 922 -27.82 39.45 8.80
C HIS A 922 -28.73 38.38 9.42
N HIS A 923 -29.99 38.26 8.98
CA HIS A 923 -30.96 37.34 9.59
C HIS A 923 -31.16 35.99 8.89
N ARG A 924 -30.50 35.74 7.74
CA ARG A 924 -30.61 34.43 7.05
C ARG A 924 -29.38 33.53 7.21
N ALA A 925 -28.25 34.03 7.68
CA ALA A 925 -27.04 33.24 7.91
C ALA A 925 -26.93 32.65 9.33
N SER A 926 -27.84 32.98 10.25
CA SER A 926 -27.77 32.54 11.66
C SER A 926 -28.70 31.37 12.03
N LYS A 927 -29.25 30.64 11.06
CA LYS A 927 -30.10 29.45 11.31
C LYS A 927 -29.62 28.23 10.51
N GLN A 928 -28.44 27.73 10.87
CA GLN A 928 -28.10 26.31 10.71
C GLN A 928 -26.85 25.98 11.53
N ILE A 929 -27.00 26.02 12.85
CA ILE A 929 -26.11 25.33 13.80
C ILE A 929 -27.04 24.37 14.55
N PRO A 930 -26.92 23.04 14.39
CA PRO A 930 -27.55 22.13 15.32
C PRO A 930 -26.77 22.25 16.63
N GLY A 931 -27.43 22.82 17.65
CA GLY A 931 -26.87 22.95 18.99
C GLY A 931 -26.56 21.59 19.59
N THR A 932 -25.29 21.37 19.91
CA THR A 932 -24.86 20.44 20.94
C THR A 932 -25.05 21.17 22.27
N ARG A 933 -26.08 20.80 23.03
CA ARG A 933 -26.12 21.11 24.47
C ARG A 933 -25.19 20.14 25.19
N VAL A 934 -24.47 20.70 26.17
CA VAL A 934 -23.75 20.03 27.26
C VAL A 934 -24.49 18.80 27.77
#